data_AF-A0JMU3-F1
#
_entry.id   AF-A0JMU3-F1
#
_cell.length_a   1.000
_cell.length_b   1.000
_cell.length_c   1.000
_cell.angle_alpha   90.00
_cell.angle_beta   90.00
_cell.angle_gamma   90.00
#
_symmetry.space_group_name_H-M   'P 1'
#
loop_
_entity.id
_entity.type
_entity.pdbx_description
1 polymer ?
#
loop_
_entity_poly.entity_id
_entity_poly.type
_entity_poly.pdbx_seq_one_letter_code
_entity_poly.pdbx_strand_id
1 'polypeptide(L)'
;MAEHHIRNALENVLIHQPGALTPELLDKMLELPLRERYQRLNAEDLIKGGTQVSRLHSVITALNILEKYGRNLLSPLRPKFWRSVKFNNPVFKTTVDAIEGGRFVLSLYGYSQSLPDGLSFPDSVLEPDVSTVAAVTADVIILHYELNLLVSKTHPRQKEAAQELLGGELPQQSLVADYISVSKDPHPATSDNNKCTETTSAGCFLCGTLACSVFCCSCNEMLCEECDKRAHSHPARAEHVRLPCGNTAMARPVDQGSPSPVSSRPPWKCYSCHFENKGGSILCVECDRPRGCTSSLSNQSLGSTLQRDSWECQACTLQNSASAVLCSVCDRPRLASKPTQDGYDSAALLLRDIQRDNKSITYPVREGEKAGLSSIKNHQENTFETESIGPLIDHTRREEEIAKSEGWQCSHCTFFNTQNGRVCEICDRTREGTAAAEQPKVLDMHVQEEIRQKQLREDGAKIVALIRKGEKNGVLPEEVCSAIRYSGTEVPERWLQTELPYVLERLLDAASQKARDMVGALTVEEAREAWVSSGGDMDAAVILCLTERRRKVDALSTLGFPDKDKVVAALYESAGDVGRALSILQKPLLEPFLIRMWEESQPPLRLDSADRQAVLRRLLAEHSLHSWGRAELALSLLLEGEGRYELQDVVEAVRESQDRDFIKRMLTQECAVCGWELPRNKMRSLTSCECCICPDCFRTHFTVAVKEKHIRDMICPACEAPEISNEDELLHYFSTLDILLRDTLEVDAYNLFHKKLTERTLMKDPKFLWCTHCSFGFIYERDQLDVKCPQCHCSFCRSCKRPWEEQHRSLSCEDFQNWKRENDAEYQAQGLAVYLQDNGITCPHCKFSYALARGGCMHFICSQCRHQFCSGCYNTFHPRNKCTVPSCMVRMSLHAHHPRDCLFYLRDWDVTRLQRLLQMSKVQFNTEPPAGTQTVPGGGCRVVEQKEIPDGLRDEACGKVTSPGYAGLCESHYKEYLVSRINARSLDPCVLYDLAETVNVCQRYLPLLPLQDLNEDEASYKERLLGVLMSEVPLSLNIPRKQH
;
A
#
# COMPACT_ATOMS: atom_id res chain seq x y z
N MET A 1 -6.32 -41.62 8.07
CA MET A 1 -5.70 -41.71 9.44
C MET A 1 -4.37 -40.97 9.50
N ALA A 2 -3.60 -40.87 8.41
CA ALA A 2 -2.38 -40.07 8.40
C ALA A 2 -2.66 -38.56 8.41
N GLU A 3 -3.72 -38.10 7.74
CA GLU A 3 -4.00 -36.68 7.50
C GLU A 3 -4.28 -35.90 8.80
N HIS A 4 -5.14 -36.45 9.65
CA HIS A 4 -5.54 -35.81 10.91
C HIS A 4 -4.38 -35.62 11.90
N HIS A 5 -3.30 -36.42 11.79
CA HIS A 5 -2.10 -36.23 12.61
C HIS A 5 -1.29 -34.99 12.22
N ILE A 6 -1.27 -34.59 10.95
CA ILE A 6 -0.45 -33.46 10.47
C ILE A 6 -1.04 -32.14 10.96
N ARG A 7 -2.37 -31.97 10.84
CA ARG A 7 -3.06 -30.79 11.35
C ARG A 7 -2.99 -30.69 12.88
N ASN A 8 -3.17 -31.81 13.60
CA ASN A 8 -2.99 -31.84 15.04
C ASN A 8 -1.54 -31.51 15.44
N ALA A 9 -0.53 -31.88 14.64
CA ALA A 9 0.86 -31.46 14.89
C ALA A 9 1.04 -29.96 14.68
N LEU A 10 0.46 -29.38 13.63
CA LEU A 10 0.47 -27.94 13.34
C LEU A 10 -0.16 -27.12 14.48
N GLU A 11 -1.36 -27.52 14.93
CA GLU A 11 -2.06 -26.86 16.04
C GLU A 11 -1.28 -27.02 17.37
N ASN A 12 -0.67 -28.19 17.64
CA ASN A 12 0.19 -28.37 18.80
C ASN A 12 1.47 -27.52 18.76
N VAL A 13 2.12 -27.36 17.60
CA VAL A 13 3.27 -26.45 17.44
C VAL A 13 2.85 -25.01 17.73
N LEU A 14 1.70 -24.58 17.20
CA LEU A 14 1.15 -23.25 17.46
C LEU A 14 0.84 -23.00 18.94
N ILE A 15 0.34 -24.00 19.67
CA ILE A 15 0.04 -23.89 21.12
C ILE A 15 1.31 -23.77 21.97
N HIS A 16 2.37 -24.54 21.65
CA HIS A 16 3.56 -24.63 22.51
C HIS A 16 4.69 -23.67 22.08
N GLN A 17 4.82 -23.40 20.79
CA GLN A 17 5.85 -22.52 20.21
C GLN A 17 5.28 -21.74 19.01
N PRO A 18 4.46 -20.69 19.24
CA PRO A 18 3.80 -19.92 18.19
C PRO A 18 4.74 -19.28 17.14
N GLY A 19 6.06 -19.26 17.38
CA GLY A 19 7.10 -18.76 16.47
C GLY A 19 7.88 -19.82 15.68
N ALA A 20 7.75 -21.10 16.00
CA ALA A 20 8.66 -22.16 15.52
C ALA A 20 8.08 -23.04 14.38
N LEU A 21 7.29 -22.43 13.51
CA LEU A 21 6.72 -23.09 12.32
C LEU A 21 7.79 -23.33 11.25
N THR A 22 7.84 -24.53 10.68
CA THR A 22 8.76 -24.87 9.58
C THR A 22 8.01 -25.06 8.27
N PRO A 23 8.59 -24.70 7.10
CA PRO A 23 7.92 -24.82 5.81
C PRO A 23 7.47 -26.24 5.48
N GLU A 24 8.24 -27.26 5.86
CA GLU A 24 7.97 -28.67 5.52
C GLU A 24 6.69 -29.21 6.19
N LEU A 25 6.19 -28.55 7.23
CA LEU A 25 4.90 -28.86 7.84
C LEU A 25 3.75 -28.21 7.09
N LEU A 26 3.96 -27.01 6.52
CA LEU A 26 2.97 -26.30 5.72
C LEU A 26 2.84 -26.93 4.33
N ASP A 27 3.95 -27.31 3.68
CA ASP A 27 3.95 -28.00 2.38
C ASP A 27 3.08 -29.27 2.42
N LYS A 28 3.18 -30.06 3.50
CA LYS A 28 2.34 -31.26 3.72
C LYS A 28 0.86 -30.95 3.95
N MET A 29 0.51 -29.72 4.34
CA MET A 29 -0.90 -29.31 4.44
C MET A 29 -1.48 -28.97 3.07
N LEU A 30 -0.65 -28.50 2.12
CA LEU A 30 -1.06 -28.23 0.73
C LEU A 30 -1.37 -29.50 -0.08
N GLU A 31 -0.94 -30.67 0.40
CA GLU A 31 -1.30 -31.96 -0.18
C GLU A 31 -2.74 -32.40 0.15
N LEU A 32 -3.39 -31.81 1.16
CA LEU A 32 -4.74 -32.20 1.60
C LEU A 32 -5.87 -31.54 0.77
N PRO A 33 -7.09 -32.11 0.74
CA PRO A 33 -8.26 -31.45 0.15
C PRO A 33 -8.61 -30.12 0.82
N LEU A 34 -9.20 -29.16 0.09
CA LEU A 34 -9.61 -27.84 0.60
C LEU A 34 -10.30 -27.89 1.98
N ARG A 35 -11.27 -28.80 2.13
CA ARG A 35 -12.11 -28.93 3.33
C ARG A 35 -11.33 -29.42 4.57
N GLU A 36 -10.15 -30.00 4.37
CA GLU A 36 -9.27 -30.44 5.46
C GLU A 36 -8.18 -29.40 5.76
N ARG A 37 -7.74 -28.64 4.74
CA ARG A 37 -6.90 -27.45 4.87
C ARG A 37 -7.57 -26.34 5.67
N TYR A 38 -8.83 -26.03 5.36
CA TYR A 38 -9.58 -24.92 5.95
C TYR A 38 -10.83 -25.45 6.68
N GLN A 39 -10.78 -25.52 8.01
CA GLN A 39 -11.84 -26.12 8.84
C GLN A 39 -12.69 -25.11 9.61
N ARG A 40 -12.15 -23.90 9.82
CA ARG A 40 -12.76 -22.78 10.56
C ARG A 40 -12.93 -21.56 9.66
N LEU A 41 -11.98 -21.34 8.76
CA LEU A 41 -11.94 -20.23 7.82
C LEU A 41 -12.71 -20.59 6.54
N ASN A 42 -13.63 -19.73 6.09
CA ASN A 42 -14.14 -19.84 4.72
C ASN A 42 -13.17 -19.12 3.77
N ALA A 43 -12.27 -19.88 3.14
CA ALA A 43 -11.30 -19.35 2.19
C ALA A 43 -11.99 -18.69 0.98
N GLU A 44 -13.10 -19.24 0.48
CA GLU A 44 -13.84 -18.69 -0.66
C GLU A 44 -14.35 -17.27 -0.34
N ASP A 45 -14.92 -17.03 0.84
CA ASP A 45 -15.45 -15.71 1.23
C ASP A 45 -14.37 -14.62 1.29
N LEU A 46 -13.16 -14.96 1.75
CA LEU A 46 -12.02 -14.03 1.84
C LEU A 46 -11.38 -13.74 0.48
N ILE A 47 -11.57 -14.62 -0.51
CA ILE A 47 -10.92 -14.57 -1.83
C ILE A 47 -11.93 -14.24 -2.94
N LYS A 48 -13.23 -14.13 -2.65
CA LYS A 48 -14.29 -13.75 -3.61
C LYS A 48 -13.87 -12.57 -4.50
N GLY A 49 -13.97 -12.75 -5.82
CA GLY A 49 -13.50 -11.76 -6.80
C GLY A 49 -11.97 -11.65 -6.96
N GLY A 50 -11.22 -12.63 -6.45
CA GLY A 50 -9.74 -12.69 -6.40
C GLY A 50 -9.04 -13.05 -7.71
N THR A 51 -9.65 -12.79 -8.87
CA THR A 51 -8.99 -12.99 -10.17
C THR A 51 -7.88 -11.96 -10.44
N GLN A 52 -7.87 -10.82 -9.74
CA GLN A 52 -6.81 -9.81 -9.90
C GLN A 52 -5.67 -10.01 -8.90
N VAL A 53 -4.42 -10.07 -9.41
CA VAL A 53 -3.20 -10.24 -8.60
C VAL A 53 -3.05 -9.16 -7.52
N SER A 54 -3.44 -7.91 -7.81
CA SER A 54 -3.48 -6.80 -6.85
C SER A 54 -4.37 -7.09 -5.64
N ARG A 55 -5.57 -7.65 -5.86
CA ARG A 55 -6.51 -8.03 -4.79
C ARG A 55 -5.96 -9.18 -3.94
N LEU A 56 -5.28 -10.14 -4.55
CA LEU A 56 -4.63 -11.24 -3.83
C LEU A 56 -3.52 -10.71 -2.91
N HIS A 57 -2.72 -9.71 -3.33
CA HIS A 57 -1.75 -9.05 -2.45
C HIS A 57 -2.41 -8.31 -1.27
N SER A 58 -3.59 -7.70 -1.45
CA SER A 58 -4.36 -7.11 -0.36
C SER A 58 -4.82 -8.17 0.65
N VAL A 59 -5.34 -9.31 0.18
CA VAL A 59 -5.75 -10.44 1.03
C VAL A 59 -4.55 -11.03 1.78
N ILE A 60 -3.41 -11.28 1.12
CA ILE A 60 -2.15 -11.70 1.75
C ILE A 60 -1.73 -10.75 2.88
N THR A 61 -1.81 -9.43 2.63
CA THR A 61 -1.43 -8.41 3.61
C THR A 61 -2.35 -8.41 4.83
N ALA A 62 -3.66 -8.59 4.63
CA ALA A 62 -4.63 -8.71 5.71
C ALA A 62 -4.48 -10.02 6.52
N LEU A 63 -4.21 -11.15 5.85
CA LEU A 63 -3.95 -12.44 6.50
C LEU A 63 -2.71 -12.39 7.40
N ASN A 64 -1.62 -11.75 6.98
CA ASN A 64 -0.43 -11.50 7.82
C ASN A 64 -0.77 -10.74 9.12
N ILE A 65 -1.74 -9.82 9.08
CA ILE A 65 -2.20 -9.09 10.28
C ILE A 65 -3.08 -9.99 11.15
N LEU A 66 -4.01 -10.75 10.55
CA LEU A 66 -4.87 -11.71 11.25
C LEU A 66 -4.06 -12.86 11.89
N GLU A 67 -2.97 -13.29 11.26
CA GLU A 67 -2.00 -14.23 11.79
C GLU A 67 -1.33 -13.69 13.07
N LYS A 68 -0.90 -12.42 13.05
CA LYS A 68 -0.32 -11.76 14.23
C LYS A 68 -1.33 -11.66 15.39
N TYR A 69 -2.62 -11.43 15.11
CA TYR A 69 -3.66 -11.49 16.15
C TYR A 69 -3.76 -12.89 16.78
N GLY A 70 -3.79 -13.95 15.96
CA GLY A 70 -3.82 -15.34 16.43
C GLY A 70 -2.58 -15.70 17.27
N ARG A 71 -1.38 -15.48 16.75
CA ARG A 71 -0.10 -15.73 17.47
C ARG A 71 -0.01 -14.93 18.78
N ASN A 72 -0.55 -13.71 18.85
CA ASN A 72 -0.59 -12.91 20.08
C ASN A 72 -1.55 -13.48 21.14
N LEU A 73 -2.67 -14.08 20.74
CA LEU A 73 -3.60 -14.75 21.66
C LEU A 73 -3.05 -16.08 22.20
N LEU A 74 -2.19 -16.76 21.45
CA LEU A 74 -1.45 -17.95 21.86
C LEU A 74 -0.19 -17.65 22.70
N SER A 75 0.29 -16.40 22.71
CA SER A 75 1.47 -16.01 23.49
C SER A 75 1.22 -16.14 25.01
N PRO A 76 2.16 -16.71 25.79
CA PRO A 76 2.08 -16.66 27.25
C PRO A 76 2.29 -15.24 27.81
N LEU A 77 2.82 -14.31 27.01
CA LEU A 77 2.99 -12.89 27.32
C LEU A 77 2.10 -12.06 26.40
N ARG A 78 0.78 -12.03 26.66
CA ARG A 78 -0.19 -11.33 25.82
C ARG A 78 -0.07 -9.80 25.97
N PRO A 79 -0.24 -9.00 24.89
CA PRO A 79 -0.26 -7.55 24.97
C PRO A 79 -1.34 -7.03 25.92
N LYS A 80 -1.09 -5.94 26.67
CA LYS A 80 -2.03 -5.42 27.70
C LYS A 80 -3.46 -5.18 27.21
N PHE A 81 -3.64 -4.86 25.93
CA PHE A 81 -4.94 -4.56 25.30
C PHE A 81 -5.44 -5.69 24.39
N TRP A 82 -4.97 -6.94 24.56
CA TRP A 82 -5.36 -8.08 23.73
C TRP A 82 -6.88 -8.33 23.66
N ARG A 83 -7.65 -7.85 24.64
CA ARG A 83 -9.11 -8.10 24.73
C ARG A 83 -9.94 -7.32 23.71
N SER A 84 -9.41 -6.31 23.03
CA SER A 84 -10.17 -5.49 22.09
C SER A 84 -9.40 -5.08 20.84
N VAL A 85 -10.08 -5.09 19.69
CA VAL A 85 -9.57 -4.61 18.40
C VAL A 85 -10.44 -3.44 17.96
N LYS A 86 -9.82 -2.26 17.78
CA LYS A 86 -10.50 -1.05 17.35
C LYS A 86 -10.38 -0.83 15.85
N PHE A 87 -11.50 -0.63 15.17
CA PHE A 87 -11.62 -0.40 13.73
C PHE A 87 -11.20 1.02 13.30
N ASN A 88 -11.09 1.97 14.26
CA ASN A 88 -10.52 3.29 14.00
C ASN A 88 -8.98 3.27 13.86
N ASN A 89 -8.31 2.13 14.09
CA ASN A 89 -6.91 1.96 13.77
C ASN A 89 -6.73 2.05 12.23
N PRO A 90 -5.97 3.02 11.70
CA PRO A 90 -5.82 3.19 10.25
C PRO A 90 -5.29 1.95 9.54
N VAL A 91 -4.37 1.20 10.17
CA VAL A 91 -3.81 -0.02 9.59
C VAL A 91 -4.88 -1.09 9.47
N PHE A 92 -5.71 -1.28 10.51
CA PHE A 92 -6.84 -2.21 10.44
C PHE A 92 -7.80 -1.80 9.32
N LYS A 93 -8.14 -0.50 9.24
CA LYS A 93 -9.08 0.05 8.27
C LYS A 93 -8.63 -0.08 6.81
N THR A 94 -7.33 0.05 6.53
CA THR A 94 -6.80 -0.06 5.15
C THR A 94 -6.42 -1.47 4.73
N THR A 95 -6.49 -2.47 5.63
CA THR A 95 -6.06 -3.84 5.34
C THR A 95 -7.16 -4.86 5.66
N VAL A 96 -7.37 -5.19 6.93
CA VAL A 96 -8.33 -6.21 7.39
C VAL A 96 -9.78 -5.77 7.19
N ASP A 97 -10.08 -4.48 7.31
CA ASP A 97 -11.40 -3.92 7.03
C ASP A 97 -11.66 -3.69 5.54
N ALA A 98 -10.61 -3.67 4.73
CA ALA A 98 -10.68 -3.49 3.28
C ALA A 98 -10.94 -4.81 2.53
N ILE A 99 -10.86 -5.97 3.22
CA ILE A 99 -11.19 -7.28 2.66
C ILE A 99 -12.52 -7.80 3.21
N GLU A 100 -13.33 -8.36 2.32
CA GLU A 100 -14.58 -9.02 2.70
C GLU A 100 -14.29 -10.22 3.61
N GLY A 101 -15.09 -10.41 4.68
CA GLY A 101 -14.83 -11.44 5.69
C GLY A 101 -13.70 -11.15 6.70
N GLY A 102 -12.85 -10.13 6.50
CA GLY A 102 -11.71 -9.87 7.39
C GLY A 102 -12.08 -9.61 8.86
N ARG A 103 -13.18 -8.88 9.11
CA ARG A 103 -13.74 -8.71 10.46
C ARG A 103 -14.24 -10.02 11.08
N PHE A 104 -14.80 -10.92 10.27
CA PHE A 104 -15.37 -12.18 10.76
C PHE A 104 -14.30 -13.12 11.32
N VAL A 105 -13.07 -13.09 10.78
CA VAL A 105 -11.92 -13.84 11.32
C VAL A 105 -11.60 -13.43 12.76
N LEU A 106 -11.80 -12.17 13.15
CA LEU A 106 -11.69 -11.77 14.57
C LEU A 106 -12.77 -12.43 15.44
N SER A 107 -14.01 -12.51 14.95
CA SER A 107 -15.07 -13.21 15.68
C SER A 107 -14.80 -14.71 15.81
N LEU A 108 -14.14 -15.34 14.83
CA LEU A 108 -13.65 -16.72 14.94
C LEU A 108 -12.56 -16.89 16.02
N TYR A 109 -11.70 -15.88 16.24
CA TYR A 109 -10.75 -15.86 17.35
C TYR A 109 -11.40 -15.62 18.73
N GLY A 110 -12.68 -15.24 18.79
CA GLY A 110 -13.42 -14.98 20.04
C GLY A 110 -13.78 -13.51 20.31
N TYR A 111 -13.43 -12.57 19.41
CA TYR A 111 -13.87 -11.18 19.51
C TYR A 111 -15.33 -11.04 19.04
N SER A 112 -16.28 -11.41 19.92
CA SER A 112 -17.72 -11.51 19.61
C SER A 112 -18.58 -10.39 20.18
N GLN A 113 -18.07 -9.56 21.10
CA GLN A 113 -18.78 -8.41 21.65
C GLN A 113 -18.55 -7.19 20.76
N SER A 114 -19.62 -6.57 20.27
CA SER A 114 -19.53 -5.36 19.43
C SER A 114 -19.31 -4.11 20.28
N LEU A 115 -18.31 -3.30 19.90
CA LEU A 115 -18.04 -1.99 20.48
C LEU A 115 -18.39 -0.88 19.46
N PRO A 116 -18.66 0.36 19.88
CA PRO A 116 -18.93 1.47 18.97
C PRO A 116 -17.82 1.74 17.94
N ASP A 117 -16.57 1.39 18.29
CA ASP A 117 -15.39 1.55 17.44
C ASP A 117 -14.58 0.26 17.22
N GLY A 118 -15.16 -0.93 17.41
CA GLY A 118 -14.41 -2.19 17.31
C GLY A 118 -15.13 -3.48 17.72
N LEU A 119 -14.36 -4.52 18.06
CA LEU A 119 -14.82 -5.77 18.68
C LEU A 119 -14.01 -6.05 19.96
N SER A 120 -14.61 -6.73 20.93
CA SER A 120 -13.93 -7.24 22.13
C SER A 120 -14.27 -8.70 22.43
N PHE A 121 -13.42 -9.34 23.22
CA PHE A 121 -13.81 -10.54 23.97
C PHE A 121 -14.88 -10.17 25.01
N PRO A 122 -15.97 -10.96 25.14
CA PRO A 122 -16.97 -10.74 26.18
C PRO A 122 -16.35 -10.68 27.59
N ASP A 123 -16.90 -9.84 28.45
CA ASP A 123 -16.41 -9.65 29.82
C ASP A 123 -16.41 -10.93 30.67
N SER A 124 -17.25 -11.92 30.32
CA SER A 124 -17.30 -13.25 30.92
C SER A 124 -16.14 -14.18 30.54
N VAL A 125 -15.43 -13.90 29.44
CA VAL A 125 -14.34 -14.74 28.93
C VAL A 125 -13.02 -14.15 29.40
N LEU A 126 -12.46 -14.66 30.50
CA LEU A 126 -11.22 -14.13 31.10
C LEU A 126 -9.97 -14.41 30.27
N GLU A 127 -9.88 -15.61 29.70
CA GLU A 127 -8.78 -16.13 28.89
C GLU A 127 -9.30 -16.60 27.53
N PRO A 128 -8.54 -16.47 26.43
CA PRO A 128 -8.97 -16.96 25.12
C PRO A 128 -8.92 -18.50 25.06
N ASP A 129 -9.84 -19.11 24.31
CA ASP A 129 -9.77 -20.55 24.02
C ASP A 129 -8.57 -20.85 23.13
N VAL A 130 -7.49 -21.33 23.74
CA VAL A 130 -6.23 -21.67 23.10
C VAL A 130 -6.41 -22.71 21.97
N SER A 131 -7.36 -23.64 22.09
CA SER A 131 -7.62 -24.66 21.06
C SER A 131 -8.29 -24.04 19.83
N THR A 132 -9.37 -23.26 20.04
CA THR A 132 -10.05 -22.56 18.95
C THR A 132 -9.13 -21.52 18.29
N VAL A 133 -8.37 -20.76 19.06
CA VAL A 133 -7.40 -19.79 18.51
C VAL A 133 -6.32 -20.50 17.69
N ALA A 134 -5.78 -21.63 18.15
CA ALA A 134 -4.77 -22.39 17.40
C ALA A 134 -5.34 -22.92 16.07
N ALA A 135 -6.54 -23.48 16.07
CA ALA A 135 -7.20 -23.98 14.86
C ALA A 135 -7.51 -22.87 13.84
N VAL A 136 -7.96 -21.68 14.28
CA VAL A 136 -8.17 -20.53 13.39
C VAL A 136 -6.85 -19.94 12.89
N THR A 137 -5.83 -19.86 13.76
CA THR A 137 -4.48 -19.39 13.39
C THR A 137 -3.86 -20.31 12.34
N ALA A 138 -4.06 -21.63 12.46
CA ALA A 138 -3.59 -22.62 11.48
C ALA A 138 -4.18 -22.36 10.09
N ASP A 139 -5.50 -22.18 9.97
CA ASP A 139 -6.16 -21.89 8.68
C ASP A 139 -5.65 -20.57 8.06
N VAL A 140 -5.50 -19.52 8.88
CA VAL A 140 -4.98 -18.22 8.41
C VAL A 140 -3.54 -18.35 7.89
N ILE A 141 -2.69 -19.12 8.57
CA ILE A 141 -1.29 -19.36 8.15
C ILE A 141 -1.23 -20.21 6.89
N ILE A 142 -2.03 -21.29 6.78
CA ILE A 142 -2.09 -22.13 5.58
C ILE A 142 -2.53 -21.26 4.38
N LEU A 143 -3.57 -20.44 4.52
CA LEU A 143 -4.04 -19.60 3.41
C LEU A 143 -3.04 -18.51 3.04
N HIS A 144 -2.42 -17.88 4.05
CA HIS A 144 -1.36 -16.88 3.83
C HIS A 144 -0.18 -17.49 3.06
N TYR A 145 0.23 -18.71 3.41
CA TYR A 145 1.31 -19.43 2.74
C TYR A 145 0.92 -19.86 1.30
N GLU A 146 -0.25 -20.49 1.13
CA GLU A 146 -0.72 -20.99 -0.17
C GLU A 146 -0.90 -19.86 -1.18
N LEU A 147 -1.49 -18.72 -0.78
CA LEU A 147 -1.64 -17.55 -1.66
C LEU A 147 -0.29 -16.92 -2.07
N ASN A 148 0.70 -16.87 -1.16
CA ASN A 148 2.04 -16.39 -1.53
C ASN A 148 2.72 -17.30 -2.56
N LEU A 149 2.59 -18.63 -2.43
CA LEU A 149 3.10 -19.59 -3.41
C LEU A 149 2.39 -19.48 -4.76
N LEU A 150 1.06 -19.30 -4.76
CA LEU A 150 0.26 -19.11 -5.97
C LEU A 150 0.63 -17.82 -6.72
N VAL A 151 0.75 -16.69 -6.01
CA VAL A 151 1.10 -15.40 -6.61
C VAL A 151 2.54 -15.38 -7.13
N SER A 152 3.48 -15.99 -6.41
CA SER A 152 4.88 -16.14 -6.85
C SER A 152 5.10 -17.20 -7.94
N LYS A 153 4.06 -17.96 -8.32
CA LYS A 153 4.10 -19.08 -9.27
C LYS A 153 5.03 -20.23 -8.86
N THR A 154 5.22 -20.43 -7.55
CA THR A 154 6.05 -21.49 -6.96
C THR A 154 5.24 -22.62 -6.33
N HIS A 155 3.90 -22.59 -6.45
CA HIS A 155 3.04 -23.59 -5.83
C HIS A 155 3.21 -24.98 -6.46
N PRO A 156 3.42 -26.06 -5.67
CA PRO A 156 3.63 -27.42 -6.19
C PRO A 156 2.54 -27.92 -7.14
N ARG A 157 1.30 -27.45 -6.94
CA ARG A 157 0.11 -27.79 -7.75
C ARG A 157 -0.51 -26.55 -8.37
N GLN A 158 0.29 -25.66 -8.97
CA GLN A 158 -0.09 -24.31 -9.41
C GLN A 158 -1.46 -24.21 -10.13
N LYS A 159 -1.72 -25.04 -11.15
CA LYS A 159 -2.98 -24.98 -11.92
C LYS A 159 -4.19 -25.47 -11.12
N GLU A 160 -4.01 -26.56 -10.39
CA GLU A 160 -5.07 -27.21 -9.64
C GLU A 160 -5.48 -26.35 -8.44
N ALA A 161 -4.53 -25.81 -7.69
CA ALA A 161 -4.80 -24.90 -6.59
C ALA A 161 -5.37 -23.55 -7.05
N ALA A 162 -4.96 -23.01 -8.21
CA ALA A 162 -5.63 -21.84 -8.79
C ALA A 162 -7.09 -22.14 -9.18
N GLN A 163 -7.35 -23.28 -9.83
CA GLN A 163 -8.71 -23.70 -10.17
C GLN A 163 -9.57 -23.98 -8.94
N GLU A 164 -8.98 -24.54 -7.87
CA GLU A 164 -9.63 -24.95 -6.63
C GLU A 164 -9.91 -23.76 -5.69
N LEU A 165 -9.00 -22.77 -5.58
CA LEU A 165 -9.18 -21.58 -4.72
C LEU A 165 -9.77 -20.35 -5.43
N LEU A 166 -9.51 -20.17 -6.73
CA LEU A 166 -9.87 -18.95 -7.48
C LEU A 166 -10.95 -19.19 -8.55
N GLY A 167 -11.35 -20.44 -8.78
CA GLY A 167 -12.36 -20.82 -9.78
C GLY A 167 -11.87 -20.78 -11.24
N GLY A 168 -10.58 -20.50 -11.50
CA GLY A 168 -10.00 -20.43 -12.83
C GLY A 168 -8.49 -20.16 -12.83
N GLU A 169 -7.89 -20.02 -14.02
CA GLU A 169 -6.48 -19.62 -14.14
C GLU A 169 -6.29 -18.14 -13.75
N LEU A 170 -5.18 -17.84 -13.07
CA LEU A 170 -4.74 -16.47 -12.81
C LEU A 170 -4.56 -15.72 -14.15
N PRO A 171 -5.23 -14.58 -14.38
CA PRO A 171 -4.94 -13.71 -15.51
C PRO A 171 -3.45 -13.36 -15.54
N GLN A 172 -2.84 -13.43 -16.72
CA GLN A 172 -1.51 -12.86 -16.91
C GLN A 172 -1.54 -11.38 -16.54
N GLN A 173 -0.47 -10.89 -15.92
CA GLN A 173 -0.23 -9.45 -15.86
C GLN A 173 -0.37 -8.90 -17.28
N SER A 174 -1.20 -7.87 -17.43
CA SER A 174 -1.38 -7.16 -18.70
C SER A 174 -0.08 -6.44 -19.07
N LEU A 175 0.83 -7.18 -19.69
CA LEU A 175 1.86 -6.62 -20.56
C LEU A 175 1.11 -6.01 -21.74
N VAL A 176 0.93 -4.68 -21.74
CA VAL A 176 0.45 -3.95 -22.91
C VAL A 176 1.63 -3.75 -23.86
N ALA A 177 2.01 -4.88 -24.47
CA ALA A 177 2.83 -5.07 -25.66
C ALA A 177 2.35 -6.44 -26.20
N ASP A 178 2.04 -6.64 -27.48
CA ASP A 178 2.97 -6.38 -28.57
C ASP A 178 2.32 -6.40 -29.98
N TYR A 179 3.07 -5.84 -30.91
CA TYR A 179 3.23 -6.24 -32.32
C TYR A 179 2.12 -6.14 -33.39
N ILE A 180 2.58 -5.60 -34.52
CA ILE A 180 2.02 -5.78 -35.86
C ILE A 180 2.34 -7.20 -36.36
N SER A 181 1.34 -7.92 -36.86
CA SER A 181 1.49 -9.28 -37.40
C SER A 181 2.29 -9.33 -38.70
N VAL A 182 3.19 -10.31 -38.82
CA VAL A 182 3.72 -10.77 -40.12
C VAL A 182 3.62 -12.31 -40.19
N SER A 183 2.95 -12.80 -41.23
CA SER A 183 2.69 -14.22 -41.48
C SER A 183 3.96 -15.00 -41.87
N LYS A 184 3.99 -16.30 -41.56
CA LYS A 184 4.99 -17.24 -42.09
C LYS A 184 4.46 -18.01 -43.30
N ASP A 185 5.32 -18.16 -44.30
CA ASP A 185 5.31 -19.25 -45.29
C ASP A 185 6.77 -19.70 -45.58
N PRO A 186 7.04 -20.88 -46.18
CA PRO A 186 8.22 -21.68 -45.80
C PRO A 186 9.33 -21.91 -46.86
N HIS A 187 10.59 -21.93 -46.37
CA HIS A 187 11.80 -22.61 -46.94
C HIS A 187 12.33 -22.18 -48.33
N PRO A 188 13.58 -22.55 -48.77
CA PRO A 188 14.66 -23.30 -48.09
C PRO A 188 16.09 -22.65 -48.13
N ALA A 189 16.98 -23.22 -47.28
CA ALA A 189 18.46 -23.33 -47.31
C ALA A 189 19.38 -22.46 -48.22
N THR A 190 20.46 -21.92 -47.62
CA THR A 190 21.88 -22.24 -47.98
C THR A 190 22.86 -21.86 -46.85
N SER A 191 24.04 -22.49 -46.85
CA SER A 191 25.22 -22.25 -46.00
C SER A 191 25.97 -20.96 -46.38
N ASP A 192 26.61 -20.27 -45.42
CA ASP A 192 28.08 -20.12 -45.39
C ASP A 192 28.65 -19.27 -44.24
N ASN A 193 29.96 -19.41 -44.04
CA ASN A 193 30.75 -18.90 -42.91
C ASN A 193 31.24 -17.44 -43.08
N ASN A 194 31.71 -16.89 -41.95
CA ASN A 194 32.80 -15.90 -41.79
C ASN A 194 32.54 -14.37 -41.85
N LYS A 195 32.92 -13.73 -40.72
CA LYS A 195 33.76 -12.51 -40.59
C LYS A 195 33.12 -11.11 -40.52
N CYS A 196 33.04 -10.63 -39.27
CA CYS A 196 33.53 -9.33 -38.76
C CYS A 196 33.58 -8.08 -39.69
N THR A 197 32.82 -7.04 -39.33
CA THR A 197 33.24 -5.61 -39.34
C THR A 197 32.37 -4.76 -38.40
N GLU A 198 32.99 -3.92 -37.57
CA GLU A 198 32.35 -2.76 -36.95
C GLU A 198 32.24 -1.61 -37.97
N THR A 199 31.24 -0.74 -37.88
CA THR A 199 31.40 0.68 -38.28
C THR A 199 30.42 1.59 -37.55
N THR A 200 30.88 2.80 -37.22
CA THR A 200 30.22 3.83 -36.43
C THR A 200 29.19 4.67 -37.22
N SER A 201 28.23 5.26 -36.51
CA SER A 201 27.31 6.27 -37.07
C SER A 201 27.80 7.69 -36.72
N ALA A 202 28.11 8.48 -37.75
CA ALA A 202 28.58 9.86 -37.60
C ALA A 202 27.58 10.84 -38.23
N GLY A 203 26.67 11.40 -37.42
CA GLY A 203 25.64 12.34 -37.87
C GLY A 203 25.18 13.28 -36.76
N CYS A 204 24.29 14.21 -37.10
CA CYS A 204 23.80 15.25 -36.20
C CYS A 204 22.96 14.62 -35.08
N PHE A 205 23.31 14.89 -33.83
CA PHE A 205 22.69 14.26 -32.66
C PHE A 205 21.17 14.49 -32.59
N LEU A 206 20.70 15.69 -32.94
CA LEU A 206 19.29 16.08 -32.81
C LEU A 206 18.40 15.68 -34.01
N CYS A 207 18.96 15.43 -35.19
CA CYS A 207 18.16 15.18 -36.41
C CYS A 207 18.70 14.07 -37.34
N GLY A 208 19.75 13.35 -36.93
CA GLY A 208 20.38 12.26 -37.70
C GLY A 208 21.10 12.69 -38.99
N THR A 209 21.06 13.96 -39.37
CA THR A 209 21.62 14.44 -40.65
C THR A 209 23.15 14.37 -40.66
N LEU A 210 23.74 13.75 -41.68
CA LEU A 210 25.19 13.52 -41.79
C LEU A 210 26.02 14.80 -42.01
N ALA A 211 25.39 15.92 -42.39
CA ALA A 211 26.03 17.22 -42.59
C ALA A 211 26.18 18.01 -41.28
N CYS A 212 27.10 17.56 -40.42
CA CYS A 212 27.47 18.28 -39.19
C CYS A 212 28.50 19.38 -39.48
N SER A 213 28.28 20.58 -38.95
CA SER A 213 29.21 21.72 -39.10
C SER A 213 29.77 22.22 -37.78
N VAL A 214 29.09 21.96 -36.66
CA VAL A 214 29.45 22.44 -35.32
C VAL A 214 29.52 21.29 -34.34
N PHE A 215 30.56 21.25 -33.52
CA PHE A 215 30.67 20.42 -32.33
C PHE A 215 30.61 21.30 -31.09
N CYS A 216 29.69 21.02 -30.18
CA CYS A 216 29.59 21.75 -28.92
C CYS A 216 30.34 20.98 -27.82
N CYS A 217 31.43 21.54 -27.32
CA CYS A 217 32.24 20.91 -26.26
C CYS A 217 31.49 20.81 -24.92
N SER A 218 30.58 21.76 -24.65
CA SER A 218 29.77 21.78 -23.43
C SER A 218 28.65 20.72 -23.44
N CYS A 219 28.19 20.29 -24.63
CA CYS A 219 27.20 19.23 -24.80
C CYS A 219 27.80 17.89 -25.22
N ASN A 220 29.04 17.88 -25.74
CA ASN A 220 29.72 16.74 -26.36
C ASN A 220 28.97 16.16 -27.58
N GLU A 221 28.31 17.03 -28.35
CA GLU A 221 27.43 16.67 -29.48
C GLU A 221 27.90 17.30 -30.80
N MET A 222 27.82 16.54 -31.90
CA MET A 222 27.89 17.08 -33.27
C MET A 222 26.50 17.51 -33.73
N LEU A 223 26.40 18.74 -34.25
CA LEU A 223 25.18 19.35 -34.73
C LEU A 223 25.36 19.89 -36.16
N CYS A 224 24.28 19.85 -36.94
CA CYS A 224 24.17 20.67 -38.14
C CYS A 224 23.84 22.12 -37.75
N GLU A 225 24.12 23.06 -38.65
CA GLU A 225 24.05 24.51 -38.38
C GLU A 225 22.68 24.97 -37.83
N GLU A 226 21.59 24.40 -38.32
CA GLU A 226 20.23 24.73 -37.87
C GLU A 226 19.89 24.14 -36.49
N CYS A 227 20.42 22.97 -36.16
CA CYS A 227 20.28 22.37 -34.83
C CYS A 227 21.13 23.12 -33.80
N ASP A 228 22.33 23.57 -34.17
CA ASP A 228 23.17 24.40 -33.31
C ASP A 228 22.49 25.72 -32.93
N LYS A 229 21.99 26.46 -33.93
CA LYS A 229 21.29 27.73 -33.72
C LYS A 229 20.08 27.60 -32.79
N ARG A 230 19.36 26.47 -32.86
CA ARG A 230 18.20 26.19 -31.97
C ARG A 230 18.61 25.76 -30.57
N ALA A 231 19.66 24.94 -30.43
CA ALA A 231 20.14 24.48 -29.13
C ALA A 231 20.85 25.59 -28.32
N HIS A 232 21.52 26.52 -29.00
CA HIS A 232 22.36 27.56 -28.40
C HIS A 232 21.79 28.98 -28.53
N SER A 233 20.52 29.15 -28.93
CA SER A 233 19.79 30.42 -28.80
C SER A 233 19.29 30.71 -27.38
N HIS A 234 19.27 29.70 -26.50
CA HIS A 234 18.84 29.85 -25.11
C HIS A 234 19.92 30.54 -24.26
N PRO A 235 19.60 31.54 -23.40
CA PRO A 235 20.61 32.32 -22.66
C PRO A 235 21.61 31.48 -21.85
N ALA A 236 21.12 30.44 -21.15
CA ALA A 236 21.98 29.54 -20.36
C ALA A 236 22.90 28.63 -21.20
N ARG A 237 22.71 28.58 -22.53
CA ARG A 237 23.51 27.79 -23.48
C ARG A 237 24.23 28.67 -24.52
N ALA A 238 23.95 29.97 -24.56
CA ALA A 238 24.54 30.91 -25.52
C ALA A 238 26.07 31.01 -25.39
N GLU A 239 26.60 30.81 -24.17
CA GLU A 239 28.03 30.80 -23.84
C GLU A 239 28.70 29.42 -24.00
N HIS A 240 27.99 28.40 -24.49
CA HIS A 240 28.60 27.09 -24.76
C HIS A 240 29.70 27.19 -25.83
N VAL A 241 30.80 26.49 -25.58
CA VAL A 241 31.96 26.50 -26.48
C VAL A 241 31.66 25.63 -27.70
N ARG A 242 31.41 26.30 -28.83
CA ARG A 242 31.10 25.71 -30.13
C ARG A 242 32.31 25.80 -31.05
N LEU A 243 32.77 24.66 -31.53
CA LEU A 243 33.89 24.55 -32.47
C LEU A 243 33.39 24.11 -33.85
N PRO A 244 33.93 24.65 -34.95
CA PRO A 244 33.73 24.06 -36.26
C PRO A 244 34.27 22.62 -36.27
N CYS A 245 33.60 21.70 -36.98
CA CYS A 245 34.10 20.34 -37.16
C CYS A 245 35.32 20.30 -38.10
N GLY A 246 36.51 20.65 -37.59
CA GLY A 246 37.79 20.55 -38.30
C GLY A 246 39.00 21.12 -37.54
N ASN A 247 39.98 20.25 -37.24
CA ASN A 247 41.37 20.51 -36.81
C ASN A 247 41.66 21.15 -35.41
N THR A 248 42.07 20.27 -34.48
CA THR A 248 43.21 20.37 -33.52
C THR A 248 43.47 21.62 -32.63
N ALA A 249 43.44 21.36 -31.31
CA ALA A 249 44.43 21.70 -30.27
C ALA A 249 44.28 22.92 -29.30
N MET A 250 44.42 22.57 -27.99
CA MET A 250 45.01 23.32 -26.85
C MET A 250 44.28 24.44 -26.05
N ALA A 251 44.28 24.22 -24.71
CA ALA A 251 44.53 25.15 -23.60
C ALA A 251 43.43 26.06 -22.94
N ARG A 252 43.61 26.24 -21.61
CA ARG A 252 42.89 27.06 -20.57
C ARG A 252 43.38 28.53 -20.54
N PRO A 253 42.71 29.56 -19.93
CA PRO A 253 42.34 29.67 -18.48
C PRO A 253 41.00 30.40 -18.12
N VAL A 254 40.29 30.09 -17.01
CA VAL A 254 40.27 30.73 -15.64
C VAL A 254 39.97 32.25 -15.58
N ASP A 255 38.84 32.69 -14.94
CA ASP A 255 38.84 33.38 -13.61
C ASP A 255 37.43 33.66 -12.97
N GLN A 256 37.43 33.99 -11.65
CA GLN A 256 36.47 34.66 -10.72
C GLN A 256 35.03 35.07 -11.14
N GLY A 257 34.00 35.11 -10.29
CA GLY A 257 33.85 34.78 -8.85
C GLY A 257 33.03 35.82 -8.02
N SER A 258 32.06 35.40 -7.19
CA SER A 258 31.57 36.14 -5.98
C SER A 258 30.50 35.36 -5.15
N PRO A 259 30.39 35.56 -3.80
CA PRO A 259 29.46 34.82 -2.92
C PRO A 259 28.43 35.69 -2.15
N SER A 260 27.32 35.11 -1.68
CA SER A 260 26.48 35.52 -0.51
C SER A 260 25.20 34.66 -0.38
N PRO A 261 24.47 34.67 0.77
CA PRO A 261 24.92 34.69 2.16
C PRO A 261 24.24 33.60 3.05
N VAL A 262 24.80 33.32 4.23
CA VAL A 262 24.21 32.40 5.23
C VAL A 262 23.23 33.14 6.14
N SER A 263 22.04 32.58 6.38
CA SER A 263 21.05 33.11 7.33
C SER A 263 21.05 32.31 8.64
N SER A 264 21.27 32.98 9.77
CA SER A 264 21.29 32.38 11.11
C SER A 264 20.12 32.90 11.97
N ARG A 265 19.42 31.98 12.67
CA ARG A 265 18.23 32.30 13.47
C ARG A 265 18.59 32.67 14.93
N PRO A 266 17.81 33.53 15.61
CA PRO A 266 18.07 33.95 16.99
C PRO A 266 17.62 32.92 18.05
N PRO A 267 18.28 32.90 19.23
CA PRO A 267 18.01 32.00 20.37
C PRO A 267 16.62 32.17 21.00
N TRP A 268 16.21 31.23 21.85
CA TRP A 268 14.89 31.18 22.48
C TRP A 268 14.89 30.49 23.86
N LYS A 269 14.04 30.96 24.77
CA LYS A 269 13.87 30.35 26.11
C LYS A 269 12.75 29.31 26.12
N CYS A 270 12.98 28.18 26.76
CA CYS A 270 11.98 27.13 26.90
C CYS A 270 10.86 27.55 27.85
N TYR A 271 9.61 27.35 27.46
CA TYR A 271 8.46 27.80 28.24
C TYR A 271 8.23 26.97 29.52
N SER A 272 8.84 25.78 29.63
CA SER A 272 8.63 24.84 30.74
C SER A 272 9.76 24.76 31.77
N CYS A 273 11.00 25.07 31.39
CA CYS A 273 12.16 25.08 32.30
C CYS A 273 12.99 26.37 32.22
N HIS A 274 12.56 27.34 31.40
CA HIS A 274 13.17 28.66 31.20
C HIS A 274 14.62 28.69 30.67
N PHE A 275 15.21 27.52 30.38
CA PHE A 275 16.55 27.41 29.80
C PHE A 275 16.65 28.03 28.40
N GLU A 276 17.81 28.64 28.10
CA GLU A 276 18.07 29.47 26.93
C GLU A 276 18.78 28.67 25.82
N ASN A 277 18.04 28.37 24.76
CA ASN A 277 18.46 27.49 23.67
C ASN A 277 18.95 28.29 22.45
N LYS A 278 19.90 27.73 21.69
CA LYS A 278 20.44 28.35 20.47
C LYS A 278 19.37 28.41 19.38
N GLY A 279 19.48 29.36 18.45
CA GLY A 279 18.38 29.67 17.52
C GLY A 279 18.02 28.60 16.48
N GLY A 280 18.93 27.66 16.22
CA GLY A 280 18.69 26.45 15.42
C GLY A 280 18.25 25.22 16.24
N SER A 281 18.30 25.27 17.57
CA SER A 281 17.79 24.18 18.42
C SER A 281 16.26 24.16 18.34
N ILE A 282 15.67 23.01 17.99
CA ILE A 282 14.20 22.83 17.96
C ILE A 282 13.64 22.30 19.28
N LEU A 283 14.46 21.61 20.07
CA LEU A 283 14.15 21.10 21.41
C LEU A 283 14.96 21.86 22.46
N CYS A 284 14.47 21.85 23.71
CA CYS A 284 15.19 22.43 24.82
C CYS A 284 16.23 21.46 25.40
N VAL A 285 17.49 21.87 25.50
CA VAL A 285 18.62 21.02 25.92
C VAL A 285 18.47 20.46 27.34
N GLU A 286 17.69 21.11 28.22
CA GLU A 286 17.46 20.68 29.61
C GLU A 286 16.27 19.72 29.80
N CYS A 287 15.28 19.73 28.90
CA CYS A 287 14.01 19.01 29.13
C CYS A 287 13.38 18.40 27.87
N ASP A 288 14.09 18.41 26.75
CA ASP A 288 13.72 17.94 25.41
C ASP A 288 12.39 18.46 24.86
N ARG A 289 11.77 19.47 25.49
CA ARG A 289 10.50 20.05 25.03
C ARG A 289 10.70 20.94 23.79
N PRO A 290 9.82 20.86 22.78
CA PRO A 290 9.92 21.69 21.57
C PRO A 290 9.78 23.19 21.81
N ARG A 291 10.39 23.98 20.91
CA ARG A 291 10.22 25.43 20.79
C ARG A 291 8.75 25.77 20.57
N GLY A 292 8.15 26.49 21.53
CA GLY A 292 6.76 26.94 21.48
C GLY A 292 5.73 26.03 22.18
N CYS A 293 6.16 24.97 22.88
CA CYS A 293 5.24 24.11 23.64
C CYS A 293 4.72 24.81 24.91
N THR A 294 3.40 24.96 25.05
CA THR A 294 2.71 25.76 26.10
C THR A 294 1.97 24.94 27.15
N SER A 295 1.96 23.61 27.07
CA SER A 295 1.08 22.76 27.89
C SER A 295 1.63 22.44 29.29
N SER A 296 0.86 22.89 30.30
CA SER A 296 0.99 22.52 31.71
C SER A 296 0.09 21.32 32.04
N LEU A 297 0.68 20.16 32.29
CA LEU A 297 0.02 19.05 32.99
C LEU A 297 0.96 18.56 34.09
N SER A 298 0.41 18.43 35.30
CA SER A 298 1.14 18.28 36.55
C SER A 298 1.12 16.85 37.09
N ASN A 299 2.29 16.39 37.55
CA ASN A 299 2.53 15.37 38.59
C ASN A 299 1.67 14.09 38.61
N GLN A 300 2.27 12.99 38.15
CA GLN A 300 2.48 11.84 39.04
C GLN A 300 3.97 11.50 39.05
N SER A 301 4.50 11.10 40.21
CA SER A 301 5.92 11.00 40.48
C SER A 301 6.34 9.67 41.12
N LEU A 302 7.60 9.30 40.88
CA LEU A 302 8.39 8.24 41.53
C LEU A 302 7.82 6.80 41.51
N GLY A 303 8.38 5.96 40.62
CA GLY A 303 8.20 4.51 40.69
C GLY A 303 9.10 3.71 39.72
N SER A 304 10.21 3.17 40.25
CA SER A 304 11.08 2.14 39.65
C SER A 304 12.00 2.49 38.44
N THR A 305 13.26 2.09 38.58
CA THR A 305 14.40 2.43 37.69
C THR A 305 14.58 1.45 36.51
N LEU A 306 13.51 0.81 36.03
CA LEU A 306 13.56 -0.36 35.12
C LEU A 306 12.96 -0.13 33.72
N GLN A 307 12.71 1.12 33.32
CA GLN A 307 12.25 1.46 31.95
C GLN A 307 13.39 2.02 31.07
N ARG A 308 14.45 1.24 30.83
CA ARG A 308 15.49 1.59 29.82
C ARG A 308 15.51 0.69 28.59
N ASP A 309 14.90 -0.49 28.62
CA ASP A 309 15.10 -1.52 27.60
C ASP A 309 13.90 -1.71 26.63
N SER A 310 12.83 -0.91 26.77
CA SER A 310 11.68 -0.92 25.85
C SER A 310 10.93 0.41 25.76
N TRP A 311 10.12 0.60 24.71
CA TRP A 311 9.21 1.75 24.54
C TRP A 311 7.83 1.33 24.03
N GLU A 312 6.79 2.02 24.50
CA GLU A 312 5.41 1.79 24.08
C GLU A 312 5.04 2.71 22.91
N CYS A 313 4.55 2.13 21.81
CA CYS A 313 4.15 2.90 20.65
C CYS A 313 2.79 3.58 20.85
N GLN A 314 2.78 4.90 20.64
CA GLN A 314 1.61 5.78 20.84
C GLN A 314 0.43 5.54 19.87
N ALA A 315 0.56 4.60 18.94
CA ALA A 315 -0.48 4.23 17.98
C ALA A 315 -0.90 2.74 18.06
N CYS A 316 0.07 1.81 18.11
CA CYS A 316 -0.21 0.36 18.19
C CYS A 316 -0.23 -0.19 19.63
N THR A 317 0.15 0.60 20.64
CA THR A 317 0.39 0.20 22.05
C THR A 317 1.38 -0.97 22.27
N LEU A 318 2.08 -1.39 21.21
CA LEU A 318 3.11 -2.43 21.29
C LEU A 318 4.30 -1.92 22.10
N GLN A 319 4.80 -2.79 22.97
CA GLN A 319 6.05 -2.61 23.69
C GLN A 319 7.21 -3.13 22.83
N ASN A 320 7.94 -2.20 22.22
CA ASN A 320 9.07 -2.45 21.33
C ASN A 320 10.38 -2.45 22.12
N SER A 321 11.45 -3.11 21.64
CA SER A 321 12.77 -3.01 22.27
C SER A 321 13.30 -1.57 22.24
N ALA A 322 14.16 -1.21 23.20
CA ALA A 322 14.77 0.13 23.23
C ALA A 322 15.57 0.48 21.97
N SER A 323 16.06 -0.52 21.24
CA SER A 323 16.79 -0.41 19.98
C SER A 323 15.91 -0.28 18.73
N ALA A 324 14.62 -0.65 18.80
CA ALA A 324 13.71 -0.52 17.67
C ALA A 324 13.32 0.96 17.46
N VAL A 325 13.31 1.43 16.22
CA VAL A 325 12.95 2.82 15.85
C VAL A 325 11.53 2.96 15.30
N LEU A 326 10.93 1.86 14.82
CA LEU A 326 9.54 1.76 14.36
C LEU A 326 8.78 0.73 15.21
N CYS A 327 7.45 0.83 15.33
CA CYS A 327 6.61 -0.22 15.94
C CYS A 327 6.61 -1.44 15.03
N SER A 328 7.11 -2.60 15.47
CA SER A 328 7.18 -3.83 14.64
C SER A 328 5.82 -4.44 14.24
N VAL A 329 4.71 -3.78 14.59
CA VAL A 329 3.33 -4.14 14.22
C VAL A 329 2.65 -3.10 13.31
N CYS A 330 3.05 -1.82 13.33
CA CYS A 330 2.41 -0.77 12.51
C CYS A 330 3.39 0.18 11.80
N ASP A 331 4.69 -0.12 11.87
CA ASP A 331 5.83 0.61 11.30
C ASP A 331 5.89 2.11 11.59
N ARG A 332 5.08 2.62 12.54
CA ARG A 332 5.14 4.02 12.96
C ARG A 332 6.40 4.31 13.78
N PRO A 333 7.08 5.44 13.53
CA PRO A 333 8.23 5.87 14.32
C PRO A 333 7.95 6.02 15.81
N ARG A 334 8.96 5.74 16.64
CA ARG A 334 8.94 5.90 18.10
C ARG A 334 8.46 7.27 18.60
N LEU A 335 8.71 8.32 17.81
CA LEU A 335 8.39 9.71 18.13
C LEU A 335 7.13 10.23 17.43
N ALA A 336 6.40 9.38 16.69
CA ALA A 336 5.15 9.78 16.06
C ALA A 336 4.10 10.11 17.13
N SER A 337 3.58 11.34 17.11
CA SER A 337 2.52 11.77 18.01
C SER A 337 1.24 10.96 17.79
N LYS A 338 0.42 10.87 18.84
CA LYS A 338 -0.97 10.42 18.73
C LYS A 338 -1.67 11.25 17.65
N PRO A 339 -2.42 10.64 16.71
CA PRO A 339 -3.11 11.40 15.67
C PRO A 339 -3.95 12.53 16.29
N THR A 340 -3.72 13.77 15.86
CA THR A 340 -4.52 14.90 16.30
C THR A 340 -5.95 14.74 15.79
N GLN A 341 -6.91 15.20 16.60
CA GLN A 341 -8.33 15.01 16.37
C GLN A 341 -8.93 16.08 15.42
N ASP A 342 -8.07 16.74 14.65
CA ASP A 342 -8.41 17.85 13.77
C ASP A 342 -8.95 17.33 12.43
N GLY A 343 -10.28 17.41 12.29
CA GLY A 343 -11.05 16.81 11.21
C GLY A 343 -12.40 16.25 11.66
N TYR A 344 -12.62 16.12 12.97
CA TYR A 344 -13.85 15.58 13.56
C TYR A 344 -14.90 16.65 13.95
N ASP A 345 -15.00 17.76 13.22
CA ASP A 345 -16.02 18.79 13.46
C ASP A 345 -16.60 19.43 12.16
N SER A 346 -16.79 18.62 11.12
CA SER A 346 -17.58 19.03 9.93
C SER A 346 -18.54 17.97 9.38
N ALA A 347 -18.72 16.85 10.10
CA ALA A 347 -19.73 15.83 9.78
C ALA A 347 -20.89 15.75 10.79
N ALA A 348 -20.78 16.43 11.94
CA ALA A 348 -21.81 16.44 13.00
C ALA A 348 -22.87 17.56 12.85
N LEU A 349 -22.66 18.51 11.93
CA LEU A 349 -23.58 19.63 11.67
C LEU A 349 -24.47 19.45 10.43
N LEU A 350 -24.28 18.40 9.63
CA LEU A 350 -25.11 18.12 8.43
C LEU A 350 -26.21 17.06 8.63
N LEU A 351 -26.45 16.64 9.88
CA LEU A 351 -27.50 15.68 10.25
C LEU A 351 -28.55 16.24 11.24
N ARG A 352 -28.65 17.57 11.34
CA ARG A 352 -29.75 18.25 12.08
C ARG A 352 -30.65 19.18 11.27
N ASP A 353 -30.28 19.49 10.02
CA ASP A 353 -31.03 20.42 9.17
C ASP A 353 -31.88 19.74 8.07
N ILE A 354 -32.08 18.41 8.15
CA ILE A 354 -33.05 17.67 7.29
C ILE A 354 -34.18 17.08 8.16
N GLN A 355 -34.71 17.88 9.09
CA GLN A 355 -35.99 17.55 9.75
C GLN A 355 -36.83 18.78 10.13
N ARG A 356 -36.65 19.89 9.40
CA ARG A 356 -37.67 20.94 9.26
C ARG A 356 -37.79 21.38 7.79
N ASP A 357 -39.00 21.81 7.45
CA ASP A 357 -39.38 22.51 6.23
C ASP A 357 -39.33 21.73 4.91
N ASN A 358 -40.00 20.57 4.92
CA ASN A 358 -40.78 20.18 3.75
C ASN A 358 -42.20 20.80 3.83
N LYS A 359 -42.31 22.11 3.52
CA LYS A 359 -43.56 22.73 3.03
C LYS A 359 -43.39 24.14 2.43
N SER A 360 -43.61 24.20 1.12
CA SER A 360 -44.24 25.31 0.38
C SER A 360 -43.60 26.70 0.39
N ILE A 361 -42.88 27.03 -0.68
CA ILE A 361 -42.77 28.42 -1.18
C ILE A 361 -43.97 28.72 -2.07
N THR A 362 -44.78 29.70 -1.68
CA THR A 362 -45.61 30.53 -2.57
C THR A 362 -45.30 31.99 -2.29
N TYR A 363 -44.89 32.73 -3.32
CA TYR A 363 -44.65 34.18 -3.28
C TYR A 363 -45.99 34.99 -3.29
N PRO A 364 -45.99 36.33 -3.07
CA PRO A 364 -45.40 37.07 -1.95
C PRO A 364 -46.28 38.27 -1.46
N VAL A 365 -46.27 38.64 -0.17
CA VAL A 365 -46.71 39.99 0.30
C VAL A 365 -45.82 40.49 1.47
N ARG A 366 -45.80 41.82 1.65
CA ARG A 366 -44.86 42.64 2.45
C ARG A 366 -45.16 42.79 3.96
N GLU A 367 -44.12 43.27 4.67
CA GLU A 367 -44.10 44.25 5.79
C GLU A 367 -44.89 43.97 7.10
N GLY A 368 -44.25 44.12 8.27
CA GLY A 368 -44.96 44.23 9.56
C GLY A 368 -44.15 43.87 10.82
N GLU A 369 -43.64 44.89 11.51
CA GLU A 369 -42.76 44.82 12.70
C GLU A 369 -43.30 44.20 14.02
N LYS A 370 -42.34 43.84 14.91
CA LYS A 370 -42.29 44.02 16.39
C LYS A 370 -42.87 42.99 17.39
N ALA A 371 -41.97 42.58 18.31
CA ALA A 371 -42.12 42.25 19.74
C ALA A 371 -43.03 41.05 20.16
N GLY A 372 -42.73 40.30 21.22
CA GLY A 372 -41.58 40.30 22.14
C GLY A 372 -41.75 39.25 23.25
N LEU A 373 -40.66 38.99 23.99
CA LEU A 373 -40.51 38.35 25.33
C LEU A 373 -41.78 37.91 26.10
N SER A 374 -41.80 36.80 26.88
CA SER A 374 -40.72 35.94 27.41
C SER A 374 -41.27 34.86 28.37
N SER A 375 -40.45 33.83 28.66
CA SER A 375 -40.29 33.19 30.00
C SER A 375 -41.49 32.45 30.65
N ILE A 376 -41.34 31.42 31.51
CA ILE A 376 -40.20 30.62 32.01
C ILE A 376 -40.80 29.35 32.66
N LYS A 377 -40.13 28.18 32.56
CA LYS A 377 -40.02 27.03 33.51
C LYS A 377 -41.27 26.57 34.34
N ASN A 378 -41.48 25.29 34.70
CA ASN A 378 -40.49 24.33 35.22
C ASN A 378 -41.08 22.90 35.37
N HIS A 379 -40.18 21.90 35.39
CA HIS A 379 -40.23 20.58 36.05
C HIS A 379 -41.41 19.57 35.94
N GLN A 380 -41.00 18.39 35.45
CA GLN A 380 -41.16 17.02 36.00
C GLN A 380 -42.46 16.21 35.83
N GLU A 381 -42.28 15.18 34.99
CA GLU A 381 -42.50 13.73 35.23
C GLU A 381 -43.93 13.14 35.35
N ASN A 382 -44.09 12.06 34.56
CA ASN A 382 -44.92 10.87 34.80
C ASN A 382 -46.46 10.99 34.69
N THR A 383 -47.21 10.01 34.15
CA THR A 383 -46.96 8.93 33.15
C THR A 383 -48.32 8.31 32.78
N PHE A 384 -48.46 7.78 31.56
CA PHE A 384 -49.34 6.67 31.14
C PHE A 384 -50.89 6.84 31.05
N GLU A 385 -51.41 6.52 29.84
CA GLU A 385 -52.57 5.63 29.50
C GLU A 385 -53.99 5.90 30.08
N THR A 386 -55.14 5.66 29.42
CA THR A 386 -55.54 5.23 28.03
C THR A 386 -57.06 5.43 27.80
N GLU A 387 -57.48 5.49 26.51
CA GLU A 387 -58.80 5.01 25.95
C GLU A 387 -60.12 5.80 26.25
N SER A 388 -61.19 5.82 25.42
CA SER A 388 -61.46 5.37 24.01
C SER A 388 -62.74 6.02 23.38
N ILE A 389 -62.67 6.41 22.09
CA ILE A 389 -63.67 6.42 20.95
C ILE A 389 -65.17 6.83 21.13
N GLY A 390 -65.71 7.71 20.23
CA GLY A 390 -67.15 7.87 19.88
C GLY A 390 -67.49 8.94 18.76
N PRO A 391 -68.59 8.84 17.94
CA PRO A 391 -68.58 9.39 16.54
C PRO A 391 -69.85 10.13 15.93
N LEU A 392 -69.68 10.95 14.85
CA LEU A 392 -70.65 11.41 13.77
C LEU A 392 -71.85 12.37 14.17
N ILE A 393 -72.64 13.12 13.33
CA ILE A 393 -72.70 13.49 11.86
C ILE A 393 -73.31 14.93 11.56
N ASP A 394 -73.84 15.21 10.34
CA ASP A 394 -74.12 16.50 9.62
C ASP A 394 -75.57 17.14 9.63
N HIS A 395 -75.66 18.43 9.22
CA HIS A 395 -76.73 19.21 8.50
C HIS A 395 -77.60 20.38 9.12
N THR A 396 -77.48 21.56 8.49
CA THR A 396 -78.47 22.69 8.21
C THR A 396 -78.76 23.93 9.13
N ARG A 397 -78.35 25.12 8.60
CA ARG A 397 -78.99 26.47 8.43
C ARG A 397 -79.77 27.27 9.54
N ARG A 398 -79.39 28.57 9.66
CA ARG A 398 -80.02 29.81 10.23
C ARG A 398 -81.56 29.95 10.15
N GLU A 399 -82.27 30.79 10.94
CA GLU A 399 -81.92 31.89 11.89
C GLU A 399 -83.05 32.12 12.94
N GLU A 400 -82.68 32.59 14.15
CA GLU A 400 -83.43 33.29 15.23
C GLU A 400 -84.96 33.12 15.46
N GLU A 401 -85.34 32.48 16.58
CA GLU A 401 -86.16 33.11 17.66
C GLU A 401 -86.05 32.33 18.99
N ILE A 402 -86.52 32.91 20.10
CA ILE A 402 -86.19 32.50 21.49
C ILE A 402 -87.19 31.49 22.07
N ALA A 403 -86.76 30.26 22.44
CA ALA A 403 -87.08 29.58 23.72
C ALA A 403 -86.74 28.06 23.78
N LYS A 404 -86.18 27.64 24.94
CA LYS A 404 -86.18 26.30 25.57
C LYS A 404 -85.45 25.12 24.91
N SER A 405 -84.59 24.49 25.73
CA SER A 405 -83.87 23.24 25.50
C SER A 405 -84.63 22.02 26.03
N GLU A 406 -84.76 20.95 25.23
CA GLU A 406 -85.28 19.65 25.68
C GLU A 406 -84.39 18.49 25.20
N GLY A 407 -83.43 18.10 26.04
CA GLY A 407 -82.87 16.75 26.02
C GLY A 407 -83.68 15.81 26.93
N TRP A 408 -83.32 14.52 26.98
CA TRP A 408 -83.98 13.54 27.84
C TRP A 408 -83.01 12.91 28.84
N GLN A 409 -83.41 12.88 30.11
CA GLN A 409 -82.61 12.26 31.16
C GLN A 409 -82.76 10.73 31.13
N CYS A 410 -81.65 10.01 31.10
CA CYS A 410 -81.65 8.56 31.22
C CYS A 410 -82.09 8.14 32.62
N SER A 411 -83.13 7.31 32.71
CA SER A 411 -83.62 6.78 33.99
C SER A 411 -82.65 5.82 34.70
N HIS A 412 -81.60 5.35 34.02
CA HIS A 412 -80.63 4.40 34.58
C HIS A 412 -79.35 5.08 35.11
N CYS A 413 -78.70 5.93 34.31
CA CYS A 413 -77.44 6.60 34.69
C CYS A 413 -77.56 8.11 34.93
N THR A 414 -78.79 8.64 34.96
CA THR A 414 -79.16 10.06 35.19
C THR A 414 -78.52 11.10 34.26
N PHE A 415 -77.73 10.68 33.27
CA PHE A 415 -77.17 11.55 32.23
C PHE A 415 -78.26 12.17 31.37
N PHE A 416 -78.11 13.46 31.04
CA PHE A 416 -79.07 14.22 30.25
C PHE A 416 -78.64 14.19 28.77
N ASN A 417 -79.20 13.25 28.00
CA ASN A 417 -78.90 13.12 26.58
C ASN A 417 -79.48 14.32 25.83
N THR A 418 -78.62 15.15 25.27
CA THR A 418 -79.02 16.34 24.51
C THR A 418 -79.40 16.02 23.06
N GLN A 419 -79.14 14.79 22.60
CA GLN A 419 -79.55 14.29 21.29
C GLN A 419 -80.79 13.39 21.41
N ASN A 420 -81.67 13.45 20.41
CA ASN A 420 -83.01 12.83 20.44
C ASN A 420 -83.03 11.30 20.15
N GLY A 421 -81.90 10.62 20.39
CA GLY A 421 -81.73 9.18 20.18
C GLY A 421 -82.47 8.33 21.23
N ARG A 422 -82.79 7.07 20.89
CA ARG A 422 -83.42 6.12 21.82
C ARG A 422 -82.42 5.36 22.72
N VAL A 423 -81.13 5.54 22.52
CA VAL A 423 -80.05 4.90 23.29
C VAL A 423 -79.30 5.99 24.06
N CYS A 424 -78.91 5.73 25.31
CA CYS A 424 -78.19 6.72 26.13
C CYS A 424 -76.67 6.68 25.87
N GLU A 425 -76.08 7.84 25.56
CA GLU A 425 -74.68 8.01 25.12
C GLU A 425 -73.61 7.55 26.13
N ILE A 426 -73.94 7.38 27.41
CA ILE A 426 -72.98 6.99 28.47
C ILE A 426 -73.14 5.53 28.94
N CYS A 427 -74.26 4.86 28.65
CA CYS A 427 -74.49 3.49 29.14
C CYS A 427 -75.11 2.53 28.12
N ASP A 428 -75.26 2.95 26.87
CA ASP A 428 -75.73 2.18 25.70
C ASP A 428 -77.06 1.40 25.89
N ARG A 429 -77.86 1.76 26.89
CA ARG A 429 -79.19 1.18 27.09
C ARG A 429 -80.26 1.91 26.29
N THR A 430 -81.06 1.13 25.56
CA THR A 430 -82.22 1.60 24.79
C THR A 430 -83.42 1.88 25.70
N ARG A 431 -84.12 3.00 25.44
CA ARG A 431 -85.36 3.41 26.11
C ARG A 431 -86.51 2.47 25.76
N GLU A 432 -86.86 1.58 26.69
CA GLU A 432 -88.01 0.67 26.56
C GLU A 432 -89.34 1.44 26.53
N GLY A 433 -90.27 0.99 25.68
CA GLY A 433 -91.52 1.71 25.42
C GLY A 433 -92.54 0.91 24.60
N THR A 434 -93.20 -0.03 25.28
CA THR A 434 -94.62 -0.45 25.11
C THR A 434 -95.30 -0.27 23.74
N ALA A 435 -95.72 -1.38 23.14
CA ALA A 435 -96.77 -1.41 22.11
C ALA A 435 -98.10 -1.92 22.71
N ALA A 436 -99.18 -1.19 22.42
CA ALA A 436 -100.58 -1.49 22.73
C ALA A 436 -101.42 -0.87 21.58
N ALA A 437 -102.55 -1.40 21.11
CA ALA A 437 -103.31 -2.61 21.44
C ALA A 437 -104.16 -3.03 20.19
N GLU A 438 -104.65 -4.28 20.18
CA GLU A 438 -106.02 -4.74 19.74
C GLU A 438 -106.74 -4.15 18.48
N GLN A 439 -107.55 -4.86 17.67
CA GLN A 439 -107.96 -6.27 17.52
C GLN A 439 -108.65 -6.46 16.11
N PRO A 440 -109.16 -7.66 15.68
CA PRO A 440 -109.08 -8.09 14.27
C PRO A 440 -110.41 -8.15 13.49
N LYS A 441 -110.33 -8.48 12.17
CA LYS A 441 -111.37 -9.22 11.40
C LYS A 441 -110.95 -9.61 9.95
N VAL A 442 -110.07 -10.59 9.75
CA VAL A 442 -109.89 -11.28 8.44
C VAL A 442 -109.46 -12.74 8.67
N LEU A 443 -110.40 -13.70 8.63
CA LEU A 443 -110.07 -15.12 8.91
C LEU A 443 -109.85 -16.00 7.66
N ASP A 444 -110.16 -15.51 6.46
CA ASP A 444 -110.13 -16.34 5.23
C ASP A 444 -108.92 -16.01 4.32
N MET A 445 -108.64 -14.71 4.13
CA MET A 445 -107.41 -14.25 3.47
C MET A 445 -106.15 -14.62 4.27
N HIS A 446 -106.26 -14.74 5.61
CA HIS A 446 -105.17 -15.20 6.48
C HIS A 446 -104.78 -16.65 6.18
N VAL A 447 -105.75 -17.55 5.91
CA VAL A 447 -105.44 -18.97 5.64
C VAL A 447 -104.74 -19.12 4.29
N GLN A 448 -105.17 -18.38 3.26
CA GLN A 448 -104.47 -18.38 1.97
C GLN A 448 -103.07 -17.76 2.06
N GLU A 449 -102.90 -16.68 2.82
CA GLU A 449 -101.59 -16.07 3.06
C GLU A 449 -100.70 -16.95 3.94
N GLU A 450 -101.23 -17.67 4.94
CA GLU A 450 -100.51 -18.64 5.74
C GLU A 450 -100.04 -19.84 4.90
N ILE A 451 -100.88 -20.35 4.00
CA ILE A 451 -100.50 -21.41 3.04
C ILE A 451 -99.40 -20.90 2.11
N ARG A 452 -99.57 -19.70 1.52
CA ARG A 452 -98.57 -19.08 0.64
C ARG A 452 -97.24 -18.83 1.36
N GLN A 453 -97.28 -18.31 2.59
CA GLN A 453 -96.09 -18.10 3.41
C GLN A 453 -95.46 -19.41 3.89
N LYS A 454 -96.25 -20.44 4.21
CA LYS A 454 -95.74 -21.76 4.55
C LYS A 454 -95.01 -22.36 3.36
N GLN A 455 -95.60 -22.29 2.17
CA GLN A 455 -94.97 -22.76 0.94
C GLN A 455 -93.70 -21.95 0.59
N LEU A 456 -93.73 -20.62 0.71
CA LEU A 456 -92.51 -19.79 0.56
C LEU A 456 -91.43 -20.09 1.60
N ARG A 457 -91.79 -20.42 2.85
CA ARG A 457 -90.85 -20.86 3.89
C ARG A 457 -90.28 -22.24 3.57
N GLU A 458 -91.09 -23.17 3.07
CA GLU A 458 -90.65 -24.51 2.66
C GLU A 458 -89.75 -24.47 1.42
N ASP A 459 -90.11 -23.69 0.40
CA ASP A 459 -89.31 -23.52 -0.81
C ASP A 459 -88.02 -22.71 -0.54
N GLY A 460 -88.08 -21.68 0.29
CA GLY A 460 -86.89 -20.98 0.80
C GLY A 460 -85.97 -21.91 1.60
N ALA A 461 -86.51 -22.79 2.44
CA ALA A 461 -85.73 -23.79 3.18
C ALA A 461 -85.08 -24.83 2.25
N LYS A 462 -85.75 -25.25 1.16
CA LYS A 462 -85.15 -26.10 0.12
C LYS A 462 -83.97 -25.40 -0.56
N ILE A 463 -84.12 -24.13 -0.97
CA ILE A 463 -83.05 -23.36 -1.60
C ILE A 463 -81.85 -23.20 -0.65
N VAL A 464 -82.08 -22.85 0.62
CA VAL A 464 -81.02 -22.76 1.64
C VAL A 464 -80.32 -24.11 1.87
N ALA A 465 -81.05 -25.23 1.80
CA ALA A 465 -80.44 -26.56 1.89
C ALA A 465 -79.57 -26.89 0.67
N LEU A 466 -79.96 -26.47 -0.54
CA LEU A 466 -79.15 -26.61 -1.75
C LEU A 466 -77.89 -25.73 -1.73
N ILE A 467 -78.01 -24.48 -1.27
CA ILE A 467 -76.86 -23.55 -1.10
C ILE A 467 -75.86 -24.16 -0.11
N ARG A 468 -76.29 -24.53 1.10
CA ARG A 468 -75.40 -25.14 2.12
C ARG A 468 -74.72 -26.42 1.65
N LYS A 469 -75.37 -27.18 0.75
CA LYS A 469 -74.77 -28.35 0.13
C LYS A 469 -73.70 -27.96 -0.91
N GLY A 470 -73.96 -26.94 -1.73
CA GLY A 470 -73.00 -26.38 -2.68
C GLY A 470 -71.77 -25.79 -1.98
N GLU A 471 -71.97 -24.95 -0.95
CA GLU A 471 -70.90 -24.35 -0.15
C GLU A 471 -69.97 -25.40 0.47
N LYS A 472 -70.54 -26.49 1.01
CA LYS A 472 -69.77 -27.62 1.55
C LYS A 472 -68.86 -28.28 0.51
N ASN A 473 -69.22 -28.19 -0.77
CA ASN A 473 -68.49 -28.76 -1.90
C ASN A 473 -67.76 -27.66 -2.72
N GLY A 474 -67.58 -26.46 -2.15
CA GLY A 474 -66.75 -25.38 -2.72
C GLY A 474 -67.43 -24.52 -3.79
N VAL A 475 -68.75 -24.63 -3.97
CA VAL A 475 -69.54 -23.86 -4.94
C VAL A 475 -70.10 -22.60 -4.29
N LEU A 476 -70.07 -21.46 -4.99
CA LEU A 476 -70.58 -20.19 -4.47
C LEU A 476 -72.13 -20.17 -4.40
N PRO A 477 -72.75 -19.51 -3.39
CA PRO A 477 -74.20 -19.36 -3.30
C PRO A 477 -74.85 -18.75 -4.56
N GLU A 478 -74.16 -17.82 -5.21
CA GLU A 478 -74.60 -17.12 -6.41
C GLU A 478 -74.60 -18.06 -7.64
N GLU A 479 -73.64 -18.98 -7.74
CA GLU A 479 -73.61 -20.03 -8.77
C GLU A 479 -74.75 -21.03 -8.58
N VAL A 480 -75.00 -21.45 -7.33
CA VAL A 480 -76.13 -22.33 -6.98
C VAL A 480 -77.46 -21.67 -7.35
N CYS A 481 -77.65 -20.39 -6.97
CA CYS A 481 -78.85 -19.63 -7.30
C CYS A 481 -79.04 -19.47 -8.83
N SER A 482 -77.96 -19.18 -9.56
CA SER A 482 -78.00 -19.00 -11.02
C SER A 482 -78.33 -20.31 -11.74
N ALA A 483 -77.78 -21.44 -11.30
CA ALA A 483 -78.09 -22.77 -11.86
C ALA A 483 -79.56 -23.16 -11.62
N ILE A 484 -80.09 -22.95 -10.42
CA ILE A 484 -81.51 -23.19 -10.09
C ILE A 484 -82.40 -22.31 -10.98
N ARG A 485 -82.10 -21.01 -11.09
CA ARG A 485 -82.90 -20.05 -11.85
C ARG A 485 -82.87 -20.28 -13.37
N TYR A 486 -81.73 -20.71 -13.92
CA TYR A 486 -81.58 -20.97 -15.35
C TYR A 486 -82.18 -22.31 -15.79
N SER A 487 -81.97 -23.38 -15.01
CA SER A 487 -82.29 -24.75 -15.44
C SER A 487 -83.42 -25.44 -14.67
N GLY A 488 -83.87 -24.88 -13.55
CA GLY A 488 -84.83 -25.53 -12.64
C GLY A 488 -84.27 -26.77 -11.92
N THR A 489 -82.94 -26.95 -11.88
CA THR A 489 -82.31 -28.16 -11.34
C THR A 489 -82.46 -28.30 -9.81
N GLU A 490 -82.85 -29.50 -9.37
CA GLU A 490 -82.82 -29.90 -7.95
C GLU A 490 -81.42 -30.38 -7.49
N VAL A 491 -80.44 -30.47 -8.41
CA VAL A 491 -79.05 -30.89 -8.14
C VAL A 491 -78.03 -29.89 -8.72
N PRO A 492 -77.95 -28.65 -8.19
CA PRO A 492 -77.18 -27.56 -8.81
C PRO A 492 -75.69 -27.85 -8.95
N GLU A 493 -75.07 -28.46 -7.94
CA GLU A 493 -73.65 -28.84 -7.94
C GLU A 493 -73.27 -29.70 -9.17
N ARG A 494 -74.02 -30.77 -9.43
CA ARG A 494 -73.75 -31.67 -10.56
C ARG A 494 -73.98 -30.95 -11.89
N TRP A 495 -75.02 -30.13 -11.97
CA TRP A 495 -75.34 -29.35 -13.15
C TRP A 495 -74.25 -28.31 -13.48
N LEU A 496 -73.69 -27.65 -12.46
CA LEU A 496 -72.57 -26.70 -12.60
C LEU A 496 -71.27 -27.37 -13.06
N GLN A 497 -71.13 -28.68 -12.84
CA GLN A 497 -70.00 -29.48 -13.32
C GLN A 497 -70.20 -30.02 -14.75
N THR A 498 -71.42 -30.46 -15.11
CA THR A 498 -71.66 -31.14 -16.41
C THR A 498 -72.25 -30.23 -17.49
N GLU A 499 -73.16 -29.32 -17.16
CA GLU A 499 -73.94 -28.56 -18.14
C GLU A 499 -73.44 -27.12 -18.31
N LEU A 500 -72.99 -26.47 -17.21
CA LEU A 500 -72.53 -25.08 -17.26
C LEU A 500 -71.43 -24.83 -18.32
N PRO A 501 -70.43 -25.70 -18.56
CA PRO A 501 -69.43 -25.46 -19.61
C PRO A 501 -70.05 -25.17 -20.98
N TYR A 502 -71.03 -25.97 -21.43
CA TYR A 502 -71.74 -25.76 -22.70
C TYR A 502 -72.62 -24.49 -22.70
N VAL A 503 -73.12 -24.07 -21.54
CA VAL A 503 -73.85 -22.81 -21.39
C VAL A 503 -72.91 -21.61 -21.54
N LEU A 504 -71.69 -21.70 -21.00
CA LEU A 504 -70.66 -20.67 -21.13
C LEU A 504 -70.08 -20.61 -22.55
N GLU A 505 -69.87 -21.74 -23.23
CA GLU A 505 -69.52 -21.77 -24.65
C GLU A 505 -70.56 -21.04 -25.51
N ARG A 506 -71.85 -21.35 -25.31
CA ARG A 506 -72.95 -20.65 -26.00
C ARG A 506 -73.04 -19.16 -25.68
N LEU A 507 -72.67 -18.75 -24.46
CA LEU A 507 -72.57 -17.35 -24.07
C LEU A 507 -71.42 -16.68 -24.82
N LEU A 508 -70.24 -17.30 -24.86
CA LEU A 508 -69.06 -16.82 -25.58
C LEU A 508 -69.32 -16.68 -27.09
N ASP A 509 -70.00 -17.64 -27.71
CA ASP A 509 -70.41 -17.57 -29.12
C ASP A 509 -71.37 -16.38 -29.34
N ALA A 510 -72.40 -16.23 -28.51
CA ALA A 510 -73.37 -15.14 -28.62
C ALA A 510 -72.75 -13.76 -28.35
N ALA A 511 -71.78 -13.68 -27.44
CA ALA A 511 -71.01 -12.48 -27.16
C ALA A 511 -70.07 -12.12 -28.31
N SER A 512 -69.37 -13.11 -28.87
CA SER A 512 -68.48 -12.95 -30.03
C SER A 512 -69.26 -12.48 -31.26
N GLN A 513 -70.46 -13.02 -31.51
CA GLN A 513 -71.33 -12.56 -32.61
C GLN A 513 -71.87 -11.13 -32.41
N LYS A 514 -72.08 -10.68 -31.16
CA LYS A 514 -72.47 -9.29 -30.85
C LYS A 514 -71.26 -8.33 -30.79
N ALA A 515 -70.03 -8.83 -30.60
CA ALA A 515 -68.80 -8.06 -30.55
C ALA A 515 -68.30 -7.69 -31.96
N ARG A 516 -68.38 -6.40 -32.33
CA ARG A 516 -67.77 -5.88 -33.57
C ARG A 516 -66.27 -5.63 -33.39
N ASP A 517 -65.50 -6.67 -33.09
CA ASP A 517 -64.04 -6.72 -32.90
C ASP A 517 -63.42 -5.82 -31.80
N MET A 518 -64.15 -4.85 -31.25
CA MET A 518 -63.62 -3.82 -30.33
C MET A 518 -63.13 -4.30 -28.95
N VAL A 519 -63.33 -5.57 -28.60
CA VAL A 519 -63.09 -6.14 -27.25
C VAL A 519 -62.31 -7.46 -27.27
N GLY A 520 -62.05 -8.00 -28.48
CA GLY A 520 -61.36 -9.27 -28.73
C GLY A 520 -62.00 -10.50 -28.10
N ALA A 521 -61.19 -11.56 -27.99
CA ALA A 521 -61.59 -12.81 -27.36
C ALA A 521 -61.87 -12.61 -25.85
N LEU A 522 -62.95 -13.22 -25.40
CA LEU A 522 -63.40 -13.30 -24.00
C LEU A 522 -62.98 -14.65 -23.42
N THR A 523 -62.72 -14.72 -22.10
CA THR A 523 -62.40 -16.00 -21.45
C THR A 523 -63.63 -16.66 -20.80
N VAL A 524 -63.53 -17.95 -20.49
CA VAL A 524 -64.61 -18.73 -19.84
C VAL A 524 -64.91 -18.17 -18.44
N GLU A 525 -63.91 -17.61 -17.77
CA GLU A 525 -64.01 -16.95 -16.47
C GLU A 525 -64.85 -15.67 -16.59
N GLU A 526 -64.58 -14.81 -17.58
CA GLU A 526 -65.37 -13.59 -17.81
C GLU A 526 -66.83 -13.90 -18.21
N ALA A 527 -67.04 -14.99 -18.96
CA ALA A 527 -68.38 -15.50 -19.25
C ALA A 527 -69.07 -16.02 -17.98
N ARG A 528 -68.35 -16.76 -17.12
CA ARG A 528 -68.88 -17.28 -15.84
C ARG A 528 -69.25 -16.15 -14.89
N GLU A 529 -68.37 -15.18 -14.67
CA GLU A 529 -68.62 -14.00 -13.83
C GLU A 529 -69.87 -13.23 -14.28
N ALA A 530 -70.00 -12.99 -15.59
CA ALA A 530 -71.15 -12.30 -16.16
C ALA A 530 -72.45 -13.13 -16.06
N TRP A 531 -72.38 -14.46 -16.24
CA TRP A 531 -73.52 -15.36 -16.10
C TRP A 531 -74.03 -15.43 -14.66
N VAL A 532 -73.12 -15.58 -13.69
CA VAL A 532 -73.45 -15.59 -12.25
C VAL A 532 -74.02 -14.24 -11.81
N SER A 533 -73.38 -13.13 -12.22
CA SER A 533 -73.84 -11.78 -11.88
C SER A 533 -75.20 -11.43 -12.48
N SER A 534 -75.58 -12.09 -13.59
CA SER A 534 -76.90 -11.96 -14.22
C SER A 534 -77.95 -12.93 -13.65
N GLY A 535 -77.60 -13.73 -12.64
CA GLY A 535 -78.49 -14.75 -12.06
C GLY A 535 -78.87 -15.85 -13.05
N GLY A 536 -78.00 -16.15 -14.02
CA GLY A 536 -78.22 -17.14 -15.07
C GLY A 536 -78.96 -16.66 -16.32
N ASP A 537 -79.37 -15.39 -16.41
CA ASP A 537 -80.01 -14.83 -17.61
C ASP A 537 -78.99 -14.66 -18.75
N MET A 538 -79.22 -15.34 -19.88
CA MET A 538 -78.27 -15.41 -21.00
C MET A 538 -78.11 -14.08 -21.76
N ASP A 539 -79.19 -13.33 -22.00
CA ASP A 539 -79.09 -12.09 -22.77
C ASP A 539 -78.50 -10.97 -21.91
N ALA A 540 -78.87 -10.92 -20.62
CA ALA A 540 -78.22 -10.03 -19.66
C ALA A 540 -76.73 -10.36 -19.50
N ALA A 541 -76.36 -11.63 -19.39
CA ALA A 541 -74.97 -12.05 -19.23
C ALA A 541 -74.10 -11.70 -20.43
N VAL A 542 -74.60 -11.87 -21.66
CA VAL A 542 -73.87 -11.46 -22.87
C VAL A 542 -73.65 -9.94 -22.89
N ILE A 543 -74.65 -9.13 -22.53
CA ILE A 543 -74.52 -7.66 -22.47
C ILE A 543 -73.51 -7.26 -21.38
N LEU A 544 -73.60 -7.87 -20.21
CA LEU A 544 -72.74 -7.57 -19.07
C LEU A 544 -71.27 -7.93 -19.36
N CYS A 545 -71.01 -9.11 -19.93
CA CYS A 545 -69.67 -9.57 -20.28
C CYS A 545 -68.98 -8.59 -21.26
N LEU A 546 -69.67 -8.19 -22.33
CA LEU A 546 -69.16 -7.21 -23.31
C LEU A 546 -68.95 -5.82 -22.72
N THR A 547 -69.79 -5.41 -21.77
CA THR A 547 -69.70 -4.10 -21.12
C THR A 547 -68.51 -4.04 -20.16
N GLU A 548 -68.33 -5.07 -19.32
CA GLU A 548 -67.19 -5.16 -18.42
C GLU A 548 -65.87 -5.31 -19.18
N ARG A 549 -65.80 -6.15 -20.23
CA ARG A 549 -64.60 -6.26 -21.08
C ARG A 549 -64.19 -4.91 -21.66
N ARG A 550 -65.16 -4.11 -22.15
CA ARG A 550 -64.90 -2.76 -22.65
C ARG A 550 -64.37 -1.84 -21.54
N ARG A 551 -64.99 -1.85 -20.37
CA ARG A 551 -64.55 -1.08 -19.19
C ARG A 551 -63.11 -1.43 -18.77
N LYS A 552 -62.73 -2.71 -18.82
CA LYS A 552 -61.36 -3.19 -18.53
C LYS A 552 -60.34 -2.67 -19.57
N VAL A 553 -60.67 -2.70 -20.86
CA VAL A 553 -59.83 -2.17 -21.95
C VAL A 553 -59.64 -0.65 -21.84
N ASP A 554 -60.71 0.09 -21.57
CA ASP A 554 -60.67 1.56 -21.42
C ASP A 554 -59.88 1.98 -20.16
N ALA A 555 -59.95 1.20 -19.07
CA ALA A 555 -59.17 1.42 -17.86
C ALA A 555 -57.66 1.28 -18.10
N LEU A 556 -57.22 0.21 -18.78
CA LEU A 556 -55.80 0.01 -19.13
C LEU A 556 -55.30 1.06 -20.14
N SER A 557 -56.16 1.47 -21.07
CA SER A 557 -55.87 2.58 -22.00
C SER A 557 -55.62 3.89 -21.24
N THR A 558 -56.44 4.19 -20.23
CA THR A 558 -56.30 5.38 -19.38
C THR A 558 -55.03 5.36 -18.52
N LEU A 559 -54.52 4.17 -18.18
CA LEU A 559 -53.26 3.98 -17.45
C LEU A 559 -51.99 4.10 -18.33
N GLY A 560 -52.13 4.51 -19.59
CA GLY A 560 -51.01 4.80 -20.49
C GLY A 560 -50.70 3.71 -21.52
N PHE A 561 -51.59 2.72 -21.72
CA PHE A 561 -51.42 1.64 -22.69
C PHE A 561 -52.44 1.76 -23.84
N PRO A 562 -52.25 2.69 -24.81
CA PRO A 562 -53.24 2.95 -25.87
C PRO A 562 -53.30 1.86 -26.96
N ASP A 563 -52.38 0.90 -26.95
CA ASP A 563 -52.31 -0.20 -27.90
C ASP A 563 -53.34 -1.28 -27.57
N LYS A 564 -54.49 -1.20 -28.25
CA LYS A 564 -55.67 -2.04 -27.95
C LYS A 564 -55.40 -3.53 -28.14
N ASP A 565 -54.62 -3.91 -29.14
CA ASP A 565 -54.36 -5.32 -29.43
C ASP A 565 -53.52 -5.95 -28.30
N LYS A 566 -52.51 -5.21 -27.80
CA LYS A 566 -51.73 -5.64 -26.62
C LYS A 566 -52.57 -5.66 -25.34
N VAL A 567 -53.43 -4.67 -25.12
CA VAL A 567 -54.32 -4.60 -23.95
C VAL A 567 -55.30 -5.77 -23.92
N VAL A 568 -55.93 -6.07 -25.06
CA VAL A 568 -56.87 -7.18 -25.23
C VAL A 568 -56.17 -8.53 -25.09
N ALA A 569 -54.96 -8.70 -25.64
CA ALA A 569 -54.17 -9.91 -25.46
C ALA A 569 -53.78 -10.14 -23.99
N ALA A 570 -53.27 -9.10 -23.31
CA ALA A 570 -52.91 -9.18 -21.89
C ALA A 570 -54.12 -9.48 -20.99
N LEU A 571 -55.30 -8.91 -21.31
CA LEU A 571 -56.56 -9.22 -20.63
C LEU A 571 -57.10 -10.62 -20.95
N TYR A 572 -56.70 -11.26 -22.06
CA TYR A 572 -57.05 -12.66 -22.36
C TYR A 572 -56.12 -13.61 -21.59
N GLU A 573 -54.81 -13.36 -21.61
CA GLU A 573 -53.81 -14.11 -20.82
C GLU A 573 -54.06 -14.02 -19.30
N SER A 574 -54.63 -12.91 -18.83
CA SER A 574 -54.96 -12.71 -17.42
C SER A 574 -56.32 -13.24 -16.96
N ALA A 575 -57.10 -13.92 -17.82
CA ALA A 575 -58.49 -14.30 -17.56
C ALA A 575 -59.38 -13.11 -17.15
N GLY A 576 -59.14 -11.93 -17.74
CA GLY A 576 -59.88 -10.70 -17.46
C GLY A 576 -59.45 -9.95 -16.20
N ASP A 577 -58.39 -10.37 -15.50
CA ASP A 577 -57.82 -9.64 -14.36
C ASP A 577 -57.02 -8.41 -14.85
N VAL A 578 -57.46 -7.22 -14.44
CA VAL A 578 -56.86 -5.92 -14.85
C VAL A 578 -55.48 -5.71 -14.24
N GLY A 579 -55.25 -6.15 -12.99
CA GLY A 579 -53.96 -5.98 -12.30
C GLY A 579 -52.86 -6.88 -12.86
N ARG A 580 -53.22 -8.13 -13.20
CA ARG A 580 -52.33 -9.05 -13.93
C ARG A 580 -52.06 -8.55 -15.35
N ALA A 581 -53.08 -8.10 -16.08
CA ALA A 581 -52.90 -7.53 -17.42
C ALA A 581 -52.00 -6.29 -17.42
N LEU A 582 -52.18 -5.38 -16.45
CA LEU A 582 -51.29 -4.24 -16.24
C LEU A 582 -49.83 -4.68 -15.99
N SER A 583 -49.63 -5.74 -15.20
CA SER A 583 -48.29 -6.27 -14.89
C SER A 583 -47.61 -6.87 -16.14
N ILE A 584 -48.37 -7.58 -16.98
CA ILE A 584 -47.90 -8.09 -18.28
C ILE A 584 -47.49 -6.94 -19.21
N LEU A 585 -48.29 -5.86 -19.26
CA LEU A 585 -48.01 -4.68 -20.09
C LEU A 585 -46.83 -3.83 -19.59
N GLN A 586 -46.61 -3.75 -18.28
CA GLN A 586 -45.52 -2.99 -17.68
C GLN A 586 -44.15 -3.67 -17.83
N LYS A 587 -44.10 -5.02 -17.78
CA LYS A 587 -42.83 -5.78 -17.77
C LYS A 587 -41.88 -5.43 -18.93
N PRO A 588 -42.32 -5.36 -20.22
CA PRO A 588 -41.44 -4.99 -21.33
C PRO A 588 -40.87 -3.56 -21.25
N LEU A 589 -41.54 -2.63 -20.56
CA LEU A 589 -41.05 -1.26 -20.37
C LEU A 589 -39.94 -1.17 -19.32
N LEU A 590 -39.96 -2.08 -18.34
CA LEU A 590 -38.97 -2.17 -17.27
C LEU A 590 -37.76 -3.03 -17.66
N GLU A 591 -37.91 -3.94 -18.62
CA GLU A 591 -36.85 -4.85 -19.09
C GLU A 591 -35.49 -4.14 -19.36
N PRO A 592 -35.41 -3.00 -20.09
CA PRO A 592 -34.13 -2.34 -20.34
C PRO A 592 -33.50 -1.71 -19.09
N PHE A 593 -34.31 -1.38 -18.08
CA PHE A 593 -33.82 -0.88 -16.79
C PHE A 593 -33.33 -2.03 -15.91
N LEU A 594 -34.05 -3.16 -15.90
CA LEU A 594 -33.64 -4.37 -15.22
C LEU A 594 -32.32 -4.88 -15.79
N ILE A 595 -32.17 -4.99 -17.11
CA ILE A 595 -30.90 -5.39 -17.76
C ILE A 595 -29.74 -4.50 -17.27
N ARG A 596 -29.90 -3.16 -17.31
CA ARG A 596 -28.87 -2.22 -16.81
C ARG A 596 -28.59 -2.27 -15.31
N MET A 597 -29.50 -2.80 -14.49
CA MET A 597 -29.24 -3.03 -13.05
C MET A 597 -28.35 -4.25 -12.81
N TRP A 598 -28.33 -5.20 -13.74
CA TRP A 598 -27.58 -6.46 -13.65
C TRP A 598 -26.40 -6.55 -14.63
N GLU A 599 -26.19 -5.54 -15.49
CA GLU A 599 -24.97 -5.35 -16.27
C GLU A 599 -23.84 -4.82 -15.37
N GLU A 600 -22.75 -5.57 -15.24
CA GLU A 600 -21.61 -5.22 -14.37
C GLU A 600 -20.77 -4.02 -14.90
N SER A 601 -20.87 -3.68 -16.18
CA SER A 601 -20.06 -2.65 -16.82
C SER A 601 -20.84 -1.35 -17.07
N GLN A 602 -20.50 -0.31 -16.29
CA GLN A 602 -20.92 1.06 -16.60
C GLN A 602 -20.40 1.46 -18.00
N PRO A 603 -21.24 1.97 -18.92
CA PRO A 603 -20.77 2.41 -20.24
C PRO A 603 -19.79 3.58 -20.09
N PRO A 604 -18.74 3.69 -20.92
CA PRO A 604 -17.72 4.73 -20.76
C PRO A 604 -18.28 6.16 -20.84
N LEU A 605 -17.64 7.10 -20.14
CA LEU A 605 -18.09 8.50 -20.09
C LEU A 605 -17.91 9.18 -21.45
N ARG A 606 -19.02 9.38 -22.16
CA ARG A 606 -19.05 10.12 -23.43
C ARG A 606 -19.09 11.64 -23.21
N LEU A 607 -17.91 12.26 -23.26
CA LEU A 607 -17.73 13.72 -23.18
C LEU A 607 -18.39 14.47 -24.36
N ASP A 608 -18.64 13.78 -25.48
CA ASP A 608 -19.22 14.29 -26.72
C ASP A 608 -20.76 14.17 -26.79
N SER A 609 -21.42 13.82 -25.68
CA SER A 609 -22.89 13.70 -25.62
C SER A 609 -23.59 15.04 -25.91
N ALA A 610 -24.65 14.97 -26.71
CA ALA A 610 -25.55 16.11 -26.95
C ALA A 610 -26.29 16.57 -25.67
N ASP A 611 -26.54 15.65 -24.71
CA ASP A 611 -27.02 16.02 -23.37
C ASP A 611 -25.82 16.32 -22.45
N ARG A 612 -25.35 17.57 -22.50
CA ARG A 612 -24.33 18.11 -21.60
C ARG A 612 -24.74 18.02 -20.12
N GLN A 613 -26.03 18.12 -19.81
CA GLN A 613 -26.53 18.05 -18.42
C GLN A 613 -26.40 16.63 -17.86
N ALA A 614 -26.56 15.59 -18.68
CA ALA A 614 -26.31 14.21 -18.27
C ALA A 614 -24.83 13.96 -17.97
N VAL A 615 -23.91 14.46 -18.80
CA VAL A 615 -22.46 14.35 -18.58
C VAL A 615 -22.05 15.04 -17.27
N LEU A 616 -22.56 16.25 -17.02
CA LEU A 616 -22.26 17.00 -15.79
C LEU A 616 -22.82 16.32 -14.53
N ARG A 617 -24.07 15.82 -14.58
CA ARG A 617 -24.65 15.01 -13.49
C ARG A 617 -23.82 13.76 -13.20
N ARG A 618 -23.34 13.10 -14.25
CA ARG A 618 -22.53 11.88 -14.16
C ARG A 618 -21.12 12.16 -13.59
N LEU A 619 -20.42 13.18 -14.09
CA LEU A 619 -19.15 13.66 -13.53
C LEU A 619 -19.26 14.04 -12.05
N LEU A 620 -20.34 14.74 -11.67
CA LEU A 620 -20.60 15.15 -10.30
C LEU A 620 -20.78 13.93 -9.37
N ALA A 621 -21.55 12.93 -9.82
CA ALA A 621 -21.87 11.74 -9.04
C ALA A 621 -20.72 10.72 -8.97
N GLU A 622 -20.14 10.32 -10.11
CA GLU A 622 -19.09 9.29 -10.17
C GLU A 622 -17.78 9.75 -9.51
N HIS A 623 -17.42 11.03 -9.66
CA HIS A 623 -16.15 11.56 -9.12
C HIS A 623 -16.30 12.39 -7.84
N SER A 624 -17.51 12.51 -7.29
CA SER A 624 -17.78 13.26 -6.05
C SER A 624 -17.15 14.66 -6.05
N LEU A 625 -17.47 15.44 -7.10
CA LEU A 625 -17.01 16.83 -7.24
C LEU A 625 -17.83 17.75 -6.31
N HIS A 626 -17.18 18.73 -5.69
CA HIS A 626 -17.80 19.54 -4.62
C HIS A 626 -18.92 20.48 -5.10
N SER A 627 -19.05 20.76 -6.40
CA SER A 627 -20.08 21.64 -6.95
C SER A 627 -20.32 21.43 -8.44
N TRP A 628 -21.48 21.89 -8.92
CA TRP A 628 -21.80 21.91 -10.35
C TRP A 628 -20.77 22.67 -11.20
N GLY A 629 -20.34 23.86 -10.73
CA GLY A 629 -19.32 24.65 -11.42
C GLY A 629 -17.96 23.96 -11.52
N ARG A 630 -17.63 23.04 -10.59
CA ARG A 630 -16.44 22.18 -10.71
C ARG A 630 -16.63 21.06 -11.73
N ALA A 631 -17.82 20.46 -11.84
CA ALA A 631 -18.11 19.54 -12.95
C ALA A 631 -18.03 20.25 -14.32
N GLU A 632 -18.48 21.50 -14.42
CA GLU A 632 -18.36 22.33 -15.62
C GLU A 632 -16.91 22.69 -15.95
N LEU A 633 -16.11 23.05 -14.95
CA LEU A 633 -14.68 23.33 -15.12
C LEU A 633 -13.92 22.09 -15.59
N ALA A 634 -14.16 20.93 -14.98
CA ALA A 634 -13.56 19.65 -15.39
C ALA A 634 -13.94 19.29 -16.83
N LEU A 635 -15.23 19.37 -17.20
CA LEU A 635 -15.68 19.13 -18.57
C LEU A 635 -15.06 20.12 -19.57
N SER A 636 -14.94 21.40 -19.22
CA SER A 636 -14.29 22.41 -20.08
C SER A 636 -12.82 22.09 -20.33
N LEU A 637 -12.08 21.72 -19.28
CA LEU A 637 -10.66 21.38 -19.38
C LEU A 637 -10.42 20.10 -20.21
N LEU A 638 -11.29 19.10 -20.07
CA LEU A 638 -11.20 17.85 -20.86
C LEU A 638 -11.49 18.08 -22.35
N LEU A 639 -12.50 18.90 -22.67
CA LEU A 639 -12.83 19.25 -24.05
C LEU A 639 -11.74 20.11 -24.70
N GLU A 640 -11.14 21.04 -23.96
CA GLU A 640 -10.01 21.87 -24.43
C GLU A 640 -8.69 21.12 -24.54
N GLY A 641 -8.51 20.03 -23.78
CA GLY A 641 -7.29 19.25 -23.79
C GLY A 641 -7.09 18.45 -25.08
N GLU A 642 -8.15 18.18 -25.85
CA GLU A 642 -8.13 17.30 -27.03
C GLU A 642 -7.46 15.94 -26.75
N GLY A 643 -7.70 15.38 -25.57
CA GLY A 643 -7.08 14.12 -25.11
C GLY A 643 -5.70 14.24 -24.46
N ARG A 644 -5.13 15.45 -24.32
CA ARG A 644 -3.87 15.68 -23.57
C ARG A 644 -3.98 15.44 -22.06
N TYR A 645 -5.19 15.51 -21.50
CA TYR A 645 -5.44 15.31 -20.08
C TYR A 645 -6.34 14.10 -19.86
N GLU A 646 -5.98 13.23 -18.93
CA GLU A 646 -6.87 12.14 -18.50
C GLU A 646 -7.97 12.67 -17.58
N LEU A 647 -9.14 12.04 -17.63
CA LEU A 647 -10.30 12.35 -16.80
C LEU A 647 -9.94 12.47 -15.30
N GLN A 648 -9.15 11.51 -14.80
CA GLN A 648 -8.81 11.45 -13.37
C GLN A 648 -7.88 12.60 -12.93
N ASP A 649 -6.90 12.98 -13.75
CA ASP A 649 -5.98 14.08 -13.44
C ASP A 649 -6.71 15.42 -13.39
N VAL A 650 -7.62 15.67 -14.34
CA VAL A 650 -8.46 16.88 -14.35
C VAL A 650 -9.39 16.90 -13.15
N VAL A 651 -10.04 15.77 -12.84
CA VAL A 651 -10.91 15.62 -11.66
C VAL A 651 -10.15 15.94 -10.37
N GLU A 652 -8.95 15.40 -10.19
CA GLU A 652 -8.13 15.63 -8.99
C GLU A 652 -7.70 17.10 -8.89
N ALA A 653 -7.18 17.70 -9.95
CA ALA A 653 -6.79 19.12 -9.96
C ALA A 653 -7.98 20.07 -9.70
N VAL A 654 -9.17 19.74 -10.20
CA VAL A 654 -10.43 20.47 -9.96
C VAL A 654 -11.03 20.19 -8.57
N ARG A 655 -10.59 19.14 -7.86
CA ARG A 655 -10.92 18.93 -6.44
C ARG A 655 -10.04 19.76 -5.51
N GLU A 656 -8.78 19.98 -5.86
CA GLU A 656 -7.87 20.86 -5.11
C GLU A 656 -8.10 22.35 -5.37
N SER A 657 -8.35 22.75 -6.63
CA SER A 657 -8.49 24.16 -7.00
C SER A 657 -9.74 24.45 -7.84
N GLN A 658 -10.07 25.74 -7.93
CA GLN A 658 -11.07 26.30 -8.85
C GLN A 658 -10.44 27.33 -9.83
N ASP A 659 -9.15 27.62 -9.69
CA ASP A 659 -8.39 28.48 -10.58
C ASP A 659 -7.93 27.67 -11.79
N ARG A 660 -8.49 28.01 -12.95
CA ARG A 660 -8.27 27.36 -14.24
C ARG A 660 -6.83 27.45 -14.75
N ASP A 661 -6.14 28.56 -14.53
CA ASP A 661 -4.76 28.77 -15.01
C ASP A 661 -3.74 28.16 -14.06
N PHE A 662 -4.09 28.05 -12.77
CA PHE A 662 -3.38 27.19 -11.82
C PHE A 662 -3.53 25.70 -12.16
N ILE A 663 -4.76 25.23 -12.44
CA ILE A 663 -5.02 23.84 -12.83
C ILE A 663 -4.28 23.46 -14.11
N LYS A 664 -4.29 24.31 -15.15
CA LYS A 664 -3.52 24.04 -16.38
C LYS A 664 -2.02 23.85 -16.08
N ARG A 665 -1.41 24.73 -15.28
CA ARG A 665 -0.01 24.56 -14.83
C ARG A 665 0.23 23.30 -14.00
N MET A 666 -0.73 22.85 -13.19
CA MET A 666 -0.63 21.57 -12.49
C MET A 666 -0.71 20.35 -13.43
N LEU A 667 -1.45 20.46 -14.54
CA LEU A 667 -1.60 19.38 -15.53
C LEU A 667 -0.42 19.31 -16.51
N THR A 668 0.31 20.41 -16.72
CA THR A 668 1.49 20.53 -17.60
C THR A 668 2.75 20.90 -16.82
N GLN A 669 3.08 20.14 -15.76
CA GLN A 669 4.26 20.40 -14.94
C GLN A 669 5.49 19.73 -15.58
N GLU A 670 6.50 20.52 -15.94
CA GLU A 670 7.74 20.00 -16.54
C GLU A 670 8.61 19.24 -15.53
N CYS A 671 9.14 18.09 -15.97
CA CYS A 671 10.16 17.34 -15.22
C CYS A 671 11.51 18.08 -15.21
N ALA A 672 12.03 18.38 -14.03
CA ALA A 672 13.28 19.11 -13.80
C ALA A 672 14.57 18.39 -14.32
N VAL A 673 14.45 17.16 -14.83
CA VAL A 673 15.56 16.38 -15.42
C VAL A 673 15.45 16.30 -16.95
N CYS A 674 14.31 15.87 -17.51
CA CYS A 674 14.12 15.64 -18.95
C CYS A 674 13.20 16.64 -19.66
N GLY A 675 12.55 17.57 -18.95
CA GLY A 675 11.60 18.54 -19.51
C GLY A 675 10.23 17.97 -19.89
N TRP A 676 9.97 16.67 -19.70
CA TRP A 676 8.66 16.09 -20.04
C TRP A 676 7.54 16.68 -19.17
N GLU A 677 6.52 17.26 -19.81
CA GLU A 677 5.29 17.73 -19.19
C GLU A 677 4.43 16.56 -18.69
N LEU A 678 4.13 16.55 -17.39
CA LEU A 678 3.22 15.60 -16.76
C LEU A 678 2.32 16.31 -15.73
N PRO A 679 1.14 15.76 -15.43
CA PRO A 679 0.35 16.16 -14.28
C PRO A 679 1.12 16.01 -12.95
N ARG A 680 1.09 17.02 -12.08
CA ARG A 680 1.89 17.10 -10.84
C ARG A 680 1.64 15.93 -9.88
N ASN A 681 0.43 15.37 -9.85
CA ASN A 681 0.06 14.17 -9.09
C ASN A 681 0.82 12.90 -9.56
N LYS A 682 1.20 12.83 -10.85
CA LYS A 682 1.98 11.73 -11.45
C LYS A 682 3.50 11.89 -11.28
N MET A 683 3.96 13.02 -10.76
CA MET A 683 5.39 13.31 -10.57
C MET A 683 5.90 12.86 -9.18
N ARG A 684 7.22 12.88 -9.00
CA ARG A 684 7.91 12.58 -7.75
C ARG A 684 8.79 13.76 -7.34
N SER A 685 8.82 14.05 -6.05
CA SER A 685 9.74 15.01 -5.42
C SER A 685 10.31 14.41 -4.14
N LEU A 686 11.55 14.75 -3.80
CA LEU A 686 12.14 14.34 -2.53
C LEU A 686 11.65 15.25 -1.41
N THR A 687 11.52 14.74 -0.18
CA THR A 687 11.19 15.58 0.99
C THR A 687 12.20 16.68 1.28
N SER A 688 13.38 16.62 0.65
CA SER A 688 14.47 17.59 0.78
C SER A 688 14.45 18.71 -0.27
N CYS A 689 13.62 18.64 -1.32
CA CYS A 689 13.58 19.65 -2.38
C CYS A 689 12.26 19.63 -3.18
N GLU A 690 11.81 20.79 -3.66
CA GLU A 690 10.56 20.92 -4.42
C GLU A 690 10.68 20.54 -5.92
N CYS A 691 11.82 20.00 -6.35
CA CYS A 691 12.04 19.56 -7.72
C CYS A 691 11.05 18.46 -8.12
N CYS A 692 10.25 18.71 -9.15
CA CYS A 692 9.31 17.75 -9.72
C CYS A 692 10.02 16.92 -10.80
N ILE A 693 10.03 15.59 -10.64
CA ILE A 693 10.75 14.64 -11.50
C ILE A 693 9.75 13.61 -12.02
N CYS A 694 9.80 13.22 -13.29
CA CYS A 694 8.94 12.17 -13.82
C CYS A 694 9.30 10.80 -13.21
N PRO A 695 8.36 9.83 -13.18
CA PRO A 695 8.60 8.49 -12.64
C PRO A 695 9.84 7.80 -13.23
N ASP A 696 10.08 7.96 -14.54
CA ASP A 696 11.17 7.28 -15.25
C ASP A 696 12.54 7.84 -14.88
N CYS A 697 12.70 9.17 -14.87
CA CYS A 697 13.95 9.80 -14.42
C CYS A 697 14.24 9.49 -12.95
N PHE A 698 13.21 9.48 -12.10
CA PHE A 698 13.35 9.12 -10.69
C PHE A 698 13.79 7.65 -10.54
N ARG A 699 13.07 6.71 -11.17
CA ARG A 699 13.41 5.27 -11.17
C ARG A 699 14.82 5.03 -11.68
N THR A 700 15.16 5.61 -12.84
CA THR A 700 16.45 5.37 -13.52
C THR A 700 17.61 5.87 -12.67
N HIS A 701 17.54 7.11 -12.19
CA HIS A 701 18.58 7.69 -11.35
C HIS A 701 18.81 6.89 -10.07
N PHE A 702 17.75 6.55 -9.32
CA PHE A 702 17.90 5.80 -8.08
C PHE A 702 18.29 4.33 -8.32
N THR A 703 17.87 3.70 -9.42
CA THR A 703 18.34 2.35 -9.79
C THR A 703 19.85 2.34 -10.05
N VAL A 704 20.36 3.32 -10.84
CA VAL A 704 21.80 3.48 -11.09
C VAL A 704 22.55 3.84 -9.82
N ALA A 705 22.02 4.75 -9.00
CA ALA A 705 22.65 5.14 -7.73
C ALA A 705 22.75 3.96 -6.73
N VAL A 706 21.77 3.06 -6.73
CA VAL A 706 21.82 1.84 -5.90
C VAL A 706 22.73 0.77 -6.51
N LYS A 707 22.77 0.58 -7.83
CA LYS A 707 23.62 -0.45 -8.45
C LYS A 707 25.11 -0.05 -8.45
N GLU A 708 25.42 1.19 -8.83
CA GLU A 708 26.78 1.62 -9.18
C GLU A 708 27.41 2.61 -8.20
N LYS A 709 26.59 3.34 -7.42
CA LYS A 709 27.07 4.41 -6.52
C LYS A 709 27.03 4.00 -5.05
N HIS A 710 27.55 4.88 -4.19
CA HIS A 710 27.50 4.69 -2.74
C HIS A 710 26.16 5.21 -2.19
N ILE A 711 25.72 4.68 -1.05
CA ILE A 711 24.41 5.01 -0.46
C ILE A 711 24.20 6.52 -0.20
N ARG A 712 25.27 7.28 0.01
CA ARG A 712 25.20 8.76 0.17
C ARG A 712 25.01 9.53 -1.14
N ASP A 713 25.17 8.89 -2.29
CA ASP A 713 25.06 9.53 -3.63
C ASP A 713 23.60 9.46 -4.16
N MET A 714 22.68 8.89 -3.37
CA MET A 714 21.25 8.89 -3.61
C MET A 714 20.63 10.24 -3.23
N ILE A 715 21.00 11.28 -3.95
CA ILE A 715 20.52 12.68 -3.82
C ILE A 715 19.61 13.06 -5.00
N CYS A 716 19.02 14.26 -4.98
CA CYS A 716 18.19 14.75 -6.08
C CYS A 716 18.96 14.84 -7.41
N PRO A 717 18.50 14.23 -8.51
CA PRO A 717 19.16 14.34 -9.82
C PRO A 717 19.09 15.74 -10.44
N ALA A 718 18.20 16.62 -9.97
CA ALA A 718 18.00 17.96 -10.53
C ALA A 718 18.76 19.07 -9.77
N CYS A 719 18.99 18.92 -8.47
CA CYS A 719 19.57 19.97 -7.62
C CYS A 719 20.59 19.49 -6.58
N GLU A 720 20.98 18.21 -6.62
CA GLU A 720 21.97 17.58 -5.73
C GLU A 720 21.68 17.64 -4.21
N ALA A 721 20.53 18.19 -3.80
CA ALA A 721 20.09 18.17 -2.41
C ALA A 721 19.65 16.75 -1.98
N PRO A 722 19.83 16.35 -0.70
CA PRO A 722 20.37 17.14 0.42
C PRO A 722 21.89 16.96 0.69
N GLU A 723 22.58 18.04 1.05
CA GLU A 723 23.99 18.01 1.46
C GLU A 723 24.16 17.57 2.93
N ILE A 724 23.89 16.29 3.22
CA ILE A 724 23.85 15.80 4.61
C ILE A 724 25.25 15.44 5.15
N SER A 725 25.67 16.18 6.17
CA SER A 725 26.93 15.96 6.90
C SER A 725 26.77 15.19 8.23
N ASN A 726 25.57 15.15 8.81
CA ASN A 726 25.28 14.49 10.09
C ASN A 726 24.66 13.09 9.88
N GLU A 727 25.00 12.12 10.73
CA GLU A 727 24.46 10.74 10.66
C GLU A 727 22.96 10.68 10.96
N ASP A 728 22.46 11.48 11.90
CA ASP A 728 21.05 11.42 12.33
C ASP A 728 20.10 12.00 11.25
N GLU A 729 20.51 13.09 10.61
CA GLU A 729 19.82 13.67 9.45
C GLU A 729 19.80 12.71 8.26
N LEU A 730 20.89 11.94 8.09
CA LEU A 730 21.02 10.95 7.01
C LEU A 730 20.09 9.76 7.20
N LEU A 731 19.92 9.30 8.45
CA LEU A 731 18.94 8.27 8.81
C LEU A 731 17.49 8.73 8.57
N HIS A 732 17.17 9.99 8.91
CA HIS A 732 15.86 10.57 8.62
C HIS A 732 15.60 10.66 7.11
N TYR A 733 16.58 11.11 6.33
CA TYR A 733 16.50 11.16 4.88
C TYR A 733 16.27 9.79 4.24
N PHE A 734 17.01 8.74 4.65
CA PHE A 734 16.76 7.40 4.11
C PHE A 734 15.40 6.84 4.52
N SER A 735 14.83 7.26 5.65
CA SER A 735 13.49 6.85 6.07
C SER A 735 12.38 7.47 5.20
N THR A 736 12.54 8.70 4.70
CA THR A 736 11.58 9.28 3.75
C THR A 736 11.84 8.81 2.32
N LEU A 737 13.11 8.61 1.93
CA LEU A 737 13.47 8.08 0.63
C LEU A 737 12.99 6.63 0.44
N ASP A 738 13.05 5.77 1.46
CA ASP A 738 12.57 4.38 1.42
C ASP A 738 11.12 4.29 0.91
N ILE A 739 10.24 5.13 1.45
CA ILE A 739 8.81 5.19 1.08
C ILE A 739 8.65 5.52 -0.41
N LEU A 740 9.48 6.42 -0.95
CA LEU A 740 9.45 6.79 -2.37
C LEU A 740 10.04 5.71 -3.28
N LEU A 741 11.07 4.99 -2.81
CA LEU A 741 11.76 3.96 -3.58
C LEU A 741 10.98 2.64 -3.64
N ARG A 742 10.24 2.29 -2.59
CA ARG A 742 9.50 1.01 -2.46
C ARG A 742 8.60 0.69 -3.64
N ASP A 743 7.80 1.68 -4.08
CA ASP A 743 6.83 1.52 -5.16
C ASP A 743 7.36 2.04 -6.51
N THR A 744 8.63 2.47 -6.57
CA THR A 744 9.23 3.06 -7.77
C THR A 744 10.40 2.24 -8.34
N LEU A 745 11.16 1.53 -7.50
CA LEU A 745 12.25 0.64 -7.91
C LEU A 745 11.76 -0.78 -8.19
N GLU A 746 12.52 -1.52 -9.01
CA GLU A 746 12.35 -2.97 -9.15
C GLU A 746 12.78 -3.69 -7.85
N VAL A 747 12.19 -4.86 -7.60
CA VAL A 747 12.39 -5.65 -6.37
C VAL A 747 13.88 -5.86 -6.07
N ASP A 748 14.69 -6.24 -7.05
CA ASP A 748 16.14 -6.48 -6.85
C ASP A 748 16.92 -5.20 -6.52
N ALA A 749 16.54 -4.07 -7.12
CA ALA A 749 17.14 -2.77 -6.82
C ALA A 749 16.74 -2.29 -5.43
N TYR A 750 15.47 -2.45 -5.04
CA TYR A 750 15.00 -2.13 -3.70
C TYR A 750 15.63 -3.03 -2.61
N ASN A 751 15.78 -4.33 -2.88
CA ASN A 751 16.49 -5.26 -2.01
C ASN A 751 17.98 -4.87 -1.86
N LEU A 752 18.63 -4.40 -2.92
CA LEU A 752 20.01 -3.90 -2.87
C LEU A 752 20.13 -2.58 -2.09
N PHE A 753 19.13 -1.69 -2.18
CA PHE A 753 19.02 -0.49 -1.35
C PHE A 753 18.96 -0.85 0.14
N HIS A 754 18.03 -1.76 0.52
CA HIS A 754 17.89 -2.27 1.89
C HIS A 754 19.15 -2.97 2.38
N LYS A 755 19.78 -3.80 1.55
CA LYS A 755 21.05 -4.45 1.88
C LYS A 755 22.13 -3.43 2.24
N LYS A 756 22.34 -2.39 1.43
CA LYS A 756 23.33 -1.33 1.72
C LYS A 756 23.00 -0.55 3.00
N LEU A 757 21.73 -0.28 3.28
CA LEU A 757 21.30 0.43 4.49
C LEU A 757 21.49 -0.43 5.76
N THR A 758 21.21 -1.74 5.64
CA THR A 758 21.43 -2.73 6.69
C THR A 758 22.92 -2.90 6.97
N GLU A 759 23.75 -3.13 5.95
CA GLU A 759 25.21 -3.24 6.07
C GLU A 759 25.82 -1.98 6.70
N ARG A 760 25.36 -0.77 6.33
CA ARG A 760 25.77 0.49 6.96
C ARG A 760 25.46 0.54 8.46
N THR A 761 24.32 -0.02 8.87
CA THR A 761 23.89 -0.05 10.28
C THR A 761 24.71 -1.08 11.07
N LEU A 762 24.88 -2.27 10.51
CA LEU A 762 25.66 -3.36 11.11
C LEU A 762 27.16 -3.02 11.24
N MET A 763 27.73 -2.23 10.32
CA MET A 763 29.12 -1.76 10.37
C MET A 763 29.49 -0.94 11.62
N LYS A 764 28.50 -0.48 12.42
CA LYS A 764 28.72 0.23 13.68
C LYS A 764 28.96 -0.71 14.87
N ASP A 765 28.68 -2.01 14.72
CA ASP A 765 28.83 -3.02 15.79
C ASP A 765 30.27 -3.61 15.85
N PRO A 766 30.92 -3.69 17.03
CA PRO A 766 32.28 -4.23 17.15
C PRO A 766 32.40 -5.74 16.87
N LYS A 767 31.29 -6.49 16.83
CA LYS A 767 31.23 -7.92 16.49
C LYS A 767 30.87 -8.17 15.01
N PHE A 768 30.76 -7.12 14.19
CA PHE A 768 30.50 -7.22 12.76
C PHE A 768 31.67 -7.83 11.98
N LEU A 769 31.36 -8.73 11.04
CA LEU A 769 32.30 -9.38 10.14
C LEU A 769 31.80 -9.31 8.69
N TRP A 770 32.73 -9.09 7.76
CA TRP A 770 32.52 -9.35 6.34
C TRP A 770 32.88 -10.80 5.99
N CYS A 771 32.05 -11.47 5.20
CA CYS A 771 32.41 -12.71 4.54
C CYS A 771 33.42 -12.43 3.41
N THR A 772 34.55 -13.15 3.41
CA THR A 772 35.58 -13.04 2.37
C THR A 772 35.24 -13.70 1.04
N HIS A 773 34.18 -14.52 0.98
CA HIS A 773 33.74 -15.19 -0.25
C HIS A 773 32.65 -14.42 -1.01
N CYS A 774 31.66 -13.86 -0.31
CA CYS A 774 30.50 -13.20 -0.94
C CYS A 774 30.32 -11.72 -0.55
N SER A 775 31.24 -11.15 0.23
CA SER A 775 31.15 -9.78 0.76
C SER A 775 29.86 -9.46 1.51
N PHE A 776 29.17 -10.46 2.07
CA PHE A 776 28.03 -10.27 2.96
C PHE A 776 28.47 -9.86 4.36
N GLY A 777 27.88 -8.80 4.91
CA GLY A 777 28.14 -8.31 6.27
C GLY A 777 27.16 -8.87 7.30
N PHE A 778 27.66 -9.39 8.42
CA PHE A 778 26.83 -9.94 9.50
C PHE A 778 27.50 -9.81 10.88
N ILE A 779 26.71 -9.84 11.95
CA ILE A 779 27.22 -9.88 13.34
C ILE A 779 27.53 -11.34 13.70
N TYR A 780 28.70 -11.57 14.33
CA TYR A 780 29.10 -12.91 14.78
C TYR A 780 29.47 -12.89 16.27
N GLU A 781 28.56 -13.41 17.08
CA GLU A 781 28.62 -13.31 18.54
C GLU A 781 29.52 -14.33 19.23
N ARG A 782 29.89 -15.41 18.54
CA ARG A 782 30.70 -16.52 19.07
C ARG A 782 32.19 -16.21 18.98
N ASP A 783 32.96 -16.70 19.95
CA ASP A 783 34.43 -16.56 19.99
C ASP A 783 35.18 -17.65 19.20
N GLN A 784 34.44 -18.54 18.54
CA GLN A 784 35.00 -19.56 17.63
C GLN A 784 35.76 -18.91 16.46
N LEU A 785 36.88 -19.53 16.09
CA LEU A 785 37.67 -19.06 14.94
C LEU A 785 37.01 -19.44 13.61
N ASP A 786 36.24 -20.52 13.55
CA ASP A 786 35.51 -20.95 12.34
C ASP A 786 34.17 -20.22 12.18
N VAL A 787 34.16 -19.21 11.31
CA VAL A 787 32.97 -18.41 11.00
C VAL A 787 32.31 -18.95 9.73
N LYS A 788 31.11 -19.51 9.87
CA LYS A 788 30.29 -19.90 8.70
C LYS A 788 29.42 -18.74 8.25
N CYS A 789 29.52 -18.35 6.97
CA CYS A 789 28.71 -17.27 6.41
C CYS A 789 27.21 -17.65 6.34
N PRO A 790 26.28 -16.79 6.80
CA PRO A 790 24.85 -17.03 6.64
C PRO A 790 24.38 -17.05 5.19
N GLN A 791 25.00 -16.27 4.28
CA GLN A 791 24.55 -16.13 2.89
C GLN A 791 25.15 -17.18 1.94
N CYS A 792 26.48 -17.38 1.93
CA CYS A 792 27.12 -18.32 1.00
C CYS A 792 27.52 -19.66 1.63
N HIS A 793 27.30 -19.82 2.95
CA HIS A 793 27.64 -21.03 3.74
C HIS A 793 29.12 -21.46 3.75
N CYS A 794 30.02 -20.76 3.06
CA CYS A 794 31.46 -20.93 3.18
C CYS A 794 31.94 -20.57 4.59
N SER A 795 32.94 -21.31 5.08
CA SER A 795 33.59 -21.08 6.36
C SER A 795 34.92 -20.34 6.19
N PHE A 796 35.20 -19.37 7.05
CA PHE A 796 36.45 -18.60 7.06
C PHE A 796 36.89 -18.27 8.50
N CYS A 797 38.18 -17.98 8.68
CA CYS A 797 38.75 -17.69 9.99
C CYS A 797 38.36 -16.27 10.49
N ARG A 798 37.83 -16.17 11.71
CA ARG A 798 37.45 -14.90 12.37
C ARG A 798 38.59 -13.88 12.37
N SER A 799 39.81 -14.35 12.65
CA SER A 799 40.99 -13.52 12.86
C SER A 799 41.75 -13.22 11.56
N CYS A 800 42.21 -14.24 10.82
CA CYS A 800 43.01 -14.05 9.61
C CYS A 800 42.20 -13.92 8.31
N LYS A 801 40.87 -14.06 8.37
CA LYS A 801 39.91 -13.93 7.25
C LYS A 801 40.05 -14.95 6.10
N ARG A 802 41.03 -15.85 6.17
CA ARG A 802 41.26 -16.93 5.19
C ARG A 802 40.10 -17.94 5.16
N PRO A 803 39.87 -18.65 4.04
CA PRO A 803 39.02 -19.83 4.00
C PRO A 803 39.42 -20.82 5.11
N TRP A 804 38.43 -21.49 5.71
CA TRP A 804 38.66 -22.40 6.83
C TRP A 804 38.94 -23.82 6.34
N GLU A 805 40.14 -24.32 6.61
CA GLU A 805 40.58 -25.70 6.37
C GLU A 805 40.71 -26.44 7.72
N GLU A 806 40.56 -27.78 7.72
CA GLU A 806 40.62 -28.56 8.97
C GLU A 806 41.97 -28.43 9.70
N GLN A 807 43.05 -28.25 8.93
CA GLN A 807 44.40 -28.02 9.40
C GLN A 807 44.52 -26.70 10.19
N HIS A 808 43.64 -25.72 9.96
CA HIS A 808 43.60 -24.49 10.75
C HIS A 808 43.05 -24.72 12.17
N ARG A 809 42.30 -25.80 12.43
CA ARG A 809 41.66 -26.07 13.74
C ARG A 809 42.66 -26.19 14.89
N SER A 810 43.87 -26.68 14.63
CA SER A 810 44.92 -26.92 15.62
C SER A 810 46.15 -26.03 15.46
N LEU A 811 46.13 -25.05 14.55
CA LEU A 811 47.24 -24.17 14.23
C LEU A 811 46.88 -22.72 14.53
N SER A 812 47.86 -21.90 14.94
CA SER A 812 47.67 -20.46 14.97
C SER A 812 47.47 -19.94 13.54
N CYS A 813 46.95 -18.72 13.40
CA CYS A 813 46.81 -18.08 12.09
C CYS A 813 48.16 -17.95 11.35
N GLU A 814 49.26 -17.79 12.09
CA GLU A 814 50.61 -17.73 11.53
C GLU A 814 51.12 -19.13 11.16
N ASP A 815 50.92 -20.13 12.02
CA ASP A 815 51.38 -21.50 11.77
C ASP A 815 50.61 -22.16 10.62
N PHE A 816 49.32 -21.85 10.47
CA PHE A 816 48.54 -22.27 9.30
C PHE A 816 49.07 -21.62 8.01
N GLN A 817 49.48 -20.34 8.05
CA GLN A 817 50.12 -19.69 6.89
C GLN A 817 51.54 -20.25 6.62
N ASN A 818 52.29 -20.64 7.65
CA ASN A 818 53.56 -21.34 7.50
C ASN A 818 53.34 -22.71 6.84
N TRP A 819 52.37 -23.48 7.33
CA TRP A 819 52.00 -24.78 6.81
C TRP A 819 51.58 -24.71 5.33
N LYS A 820 50.69 -23.78 4.95
CA LYS A 820 50.32 -23.55 3.53
C LYS A 820 51.56 -23.24 2.68
N ARG A 821 52.48 -22.39 3.15
CA ARG A 821 53.73 -22.09 2.43
C ARG A 821 54.63 -23.30 2.18
N GLU A 822 54.64 -24.26 3.11
CA GLU A 822 55.53 -25.42 3.06
C GLU A 822 54.91 -26.64 2.35
N ASN A 823 53.58 -26.71 2.24
CA ASN A 823 52.86 -27.91 1.80
C ASN A 823 51.94 -27.69 0.58
N ASP A 824 51.59 -26.45 0.23
CA ASP A 824 50.69 -26.14 -0.88
C ASP A 824 51.48 -25.81 -2.16
N ALA A 825 51.38 -26.69 -3.16
CA ALA A 825 52.13 -26.57 -4.41
C ALA A 825 51.70 -25.35 -5.27
N GLU A 826 50.44 -24.93 -5.20
CA GLU A 826 49.96 -23.73 -5.91
C GLU A 826 50.44 -22.46 -5.21
N TYR A 827 50.48 -22.46 -3.87
CA TYR A 827 51.08 -21.38 -3.09
C TYR A 827 52.57 -21.24 -3.42
N GLN A 828 53.33 -22.35 -3.41
CA GLN A 828 54.76 -22.36 -3.73
C GLN A 828 55.04 -21.91 -5.17
N ALA A 829 54.20 -22.33 -6.12
CA ALA A 829 54.34 -21.93 -7.51
C ALA A 829 54.26 -20.41 -7.72
N GLN A 830 53.56 -19.67 -6.85
CA GLN A 830 53.35 -18.22 -6.93
C GLN A 830 54.35 -17.38 -6.10
N GLY A 831 55.12 -18.01 -5.20
CA GLY A 831 56.23 -17.38 -4.48
C GLY A 831 55.82 -16.20 -3.57
N LEU A 832 56.62 -15.13 -3.57
CA LEU A 832 56.37 -13.95 -2.71
C LEU A 832 55.16 -13.10 -3.14
N ALA A 833 54.56 -13.34 -4.31
CA ALA A 833 53.38 -12.60 -4.74
C ALA A 833 52.17 -12.84 -3.83
N VAL A 834 51.95 -14.09 -3.42
CA VAL A 834 50.86 -14.44 -2.48
C VAL A 834 51.13 -13.87 -1.09
N TYR A 835 52.40 -13.80 -0.65
CA TYR A 835 52.75 -13.17 0.62
C TYR A 835 52.37 -11.67 0.67
N LEU A 836 52.42 -10.95 -0.46
CA LEU A 836 51.98 -9.56 -0.54
C LEU A 836 50.45 -9.42 -0.56
N GLN A 837 49.74 -10.32 -1.23
CA GLN A 837 48.27 -10.39 -1.22
C GLN A 837 47.71 -10.77 0.16
N ASP A 838 48.33 -11.76 0.82
CA ASP A 838 48.04 -12.20 2.19
C ASP A 838 48.22 -11.07 3.21
N ASN A 839 49.22 -10.21 2.99
CA ASN A 839 49.46 -9.00 3.78
C ASN A 839 48.64 -7.81 3.26
N GLY A 840 47.42 -8.06 2.76
CA GLY A 840 46.61 -7.11 2.03
C GLY A 840 46.12 -5.88 2.81
N ILE A 841 45.22 -5.14 2.19
CA ILE A 841 44.77 -3.84 2.69
C ILE A 841 43.46 -4.03 3.46
N THR A 842 43.44 -3.71 4.76
CA THR A 842 42.19 -3.65 5.54
C THR A 842 41.78 -2.19 5.75
N CYS A 843 40.55 -1.83 5.37
CA CYS A 843 40.06 -0.47 5.54
C CYS A 843 39.99 -0.11 7.04
N PRO A 844 40.61 0.99 7.50
CA PRO A 844 40.60 1.37 8.92
C PRO A 844 39.20 1.77 9.39
N HIS A 845 38.33 2.22 8.48
CA HIS A 845 36.95 2.63 8.77
C HIS A 845 35.96 1.46 8.82
N CYS A 846 35.76 0.70 7.73
CA CYS A 846 34.74 -0.36 7.66
C CYS A 846 35.26 -1.80 7.87
N LYS A 847 36.56 -1.96 8.12
CA LYS A 847 37.25 -3.25 8.33
C LYS A 847 37.14 -4.27 7.18
N PHE A 848 36.64 -3.87 6.01
CA PHE A 848 36.69 -4.69 4.79
C PHE A 848 38.15 -4.88 4.36
N SER A 849 38.50 -6.10 3.94
CA SER A 849 39.87 -6.50 3.59
C SER A 849 39.97 -6.85 2.10
N TYR A 850 41.00 -6.33 1.44
CA TYR A 850 41.32 -6.56 0.04
C TYR A 850 42.57 -7.44 -0.05
N ALA A 851 42.52 -8.53 -0.81
CA ALA A 851 43.67 -9.40 -1.10
C ALA A 851 44.60 -8.80 -2.19
N LEU A 852 44.91 -7.51 -2.05
CA LEU A 852 45.69 -6.71 -2.99
C LEU A 852 47.00 -6.26 -2.34
N ALA A 853 48.09 -6.29 -3.10
CA ALA A 853 49.34 -5.62 -2.72
C ALA A 853 49.14 -4.08 -2.69
N ARG A 854 50.01 -3.36 -1.96
CA ARG A 854 49.88 -1.90 -1.81
C ARG A 854 50.28 -1.13 -3.05
N GLY A 855 51.08 -1.74 -3.93
CA GLY A 855 51.41 -1.21 -5.25
C GLY A 855 52.15 0.12 -5.22
N GLY A 856 52.12 0.86 -6.34
CA GLY A 856 52.83 2.14 -6.48
C GLY A 856 52.12 3.34 -5.85
N CYS A 857 50.78 3.35 -5.82
CA CYS A 857 49.98 4.45 -5.29
C CYS A 857 49.56 4.18 -3.84
N MET A 858 49.93 5.08 -2.92
CA MET A 858 49.59 4.93 -1.50
C MET A 858 48.20 5.48 -1.14
N HIS A 859 47.54 6.21 -2.04
CA HIS A 859 46.18 6.72 -1.84
C HIS A 859 45.17 5.64 -2.20
N PHE A 860 44.53 5.05 -1.19
CA PHE A 860 43.53 4.00 -1.36
C PHE A 860 42.14 4.51 -1.01
N ILE A 861 41.15 4.17 -1.85
CA ILE A 861 39.74 4.52 -1.66
C ILE A 861 38.97 3.23 -1.42
N CYS A 862 38.38 3.07 -0.24
CA CYS A 862 37.57 1.87 0.06
C CYS A 862 36.34 1.80 -0.85
N SER A 863 36.14 0.70 -1.59
CA SER A 863 34.93 0.49 -2.41
C SER A 863 33.66 0.47 -1.55
N GLN A 864 33.74 -0.11 -0.34
CA GLN A 864 32.58 -0.27 0.54
C GLN A 864 32.13 1.03 1.21
N CYS A 865 33.05 1.83 1.78
CA CYS A 865 32.70 3.02 2.57
C CYS A 865 33.27 4.35 2.03
N ARG A 866 33.93 4.34 0.87
CA ARG A 866 34.60 5.50 0.24
C ARG A 866 35.65 6.23 1.09
N HIS A 867 35.97 5.72 2.29
CA HIS A 867 37.04 6.27 3.13
C HIS A 867 38.37 6.24 2.37
N GLN A 868 39.06 7.39 2.35
CA GLN A 868 40.33 7.58 1.68
C GLN A 868 41.45 7.52 2.70
N PHE A 869 42.40 6.59 2.54
CA PHE A 869 43.44 6.33 3.52
C PHE A 869 44.74 5.83 2.85
N CYS A 870 45.83 5.86 3.62
CA CYS A 870 47.11 5.35 3.16
C CYS A 870 47.15 3.81 3.22
N SER A 871 47.41 3.13 2.10
CA SER A 871 47.56 1.66 2.09
C SER A 871 48.76 1.17 2.93
N GLY A 872 49.78 2.02 3.15
CA GLY A 872 50.96 1.73 3.95
C GLY A 872 50.83 1.95 5.46
N CYS A 873 50.16 3.04 5.90
CA CYS A 873 50.04 3.39 7.33
C CYS A 873 48.62 3.59 7.85
N TYR A 874 47.60 3.37 7.03
CA TYR A 874 46.18 3.44 7.36
C TYR A 874 45.67 4.78 7.91
N ASN A 875 46.47 5.84 7.82
CA ASN A 875 46.06 7.20 8.17
C ASN A 875 45.21 7.82 7.04
N THR A 876 44.23 8.63 7.43
CA THR A 876 43.27 9.31 6.54
C THR A 876 43.95 10.25 5.54
N PHE A 877 43.47 10.25 4.29
CA PHE A 877 43.72 11.32 3.33
C PHE A 877 42.71 12.46 3.54
N HIS A 878 43.22 13.67 3.76
CA HIS A 878 42.44 14.88 3.94
C HIS A 878 42.25 15.60 2.60
N PRO A 879 41.01 15.85 2.16
CA PRO A 879 40.73 16.75 1.04
C PRO A 879 41.23 18.17 1.30
N ARG A 880 41.31 18.97 0.23
CA ARG A 880 41.70 20.39 0.28
C ARG A 880 40.93 21.14 1.37
N ASN A 881 41.67 21.79 2.27
CA ASN A 881 41.16 22.57 3.40
C ASN A 881 40.33 21.77 4.43
N LYS A 882 40.50 20.43 4.52
CA LYS A 882 39.85 19.55 5.51
C LYS A 882 40.84 18.85 6.47
N CYS A 883 42.11 19.27 6.49
CA CYS A 883 43.08 18.82 7.49
C CYS A 883 42.99 19.67 8.76
N THR A 884 42.97 19.00 9.92
CA THR A 884 42.85 19.61 11.25
C THR A 884 44.18 19.81 11.96
N VAL A 885 45.29 19.33 11.40
CA VAL A 885 46.64 19.45 11.99
C VAL A 885 47.14 20.89 11.85
N PRO A 886 47.33 21.66 12.95
CA PRO A 886 47.64 23.09 12.86
C PRO A 886 48.98 23.42 12.18
N SER A 887 49.98 22.54 12.34
CA SER A 887 51.30 22.65 11.71
C SER A 887 51.34 22.20 10.25
N CYS A 888 50.21 21.80 9.65
CA CYS A 888 50.20 21.28 8.28
C CYS A 888 50.39 22.39 7.22
N MET A 889 51.61 22.49 6.68
CA MET A 889 51.95 23.38 5.57
C MET A 889 51.21 23.06 4.27
N VAL A 890 50.79 21.81 4.06
CA VAL A 890 50.16 21.31 2.82
C VAL A 890 48.62 21.23 2.88
N ARG A 891 47.99 21.90 3.86
CA ARG A 891 46.52 21.94 4.05
C ARG A 891 45.68 22.30 2.82
N MET A 892 46.28 22.92 1.79
CA MET A 892 45.61 23.30 0.54
C MET A 892 45.63 22.21 -0.56
N SER A 893 46.23 21.05 -0.32
CA SER A 893 46.27 19.90 -1.23
C SER A 893 45.62 18.66 -0.61
N LEU A 894 45.34 17.65 -1.44
CA LEU A 894 45.04 16.29 -0.97
C LEU A 894 46.32 15.69 -0.36
N HIS A 895 46.29 15.27 0.91
CA HIS A 895 47.47 14.72 1.61
C HIS A 895 47.06 13.82 2.78
N ALA A 896 47.98 12.99 3.25
CA ALA A 896 47.87 12.26 4.51
C ALA A 896 49.12 12.52 5.37
N HIS A 897 48.99 12.37 6.68
CA HIS A 897 50.13 12.44 7.60
C HIS A 897 50.70 11.03 7.78
N HIS A 898 51.91 10.79 7.26
CA HIS A 898 52.56 9.48 7.31
C HIS A 898 53.58 9.41 8.46
N PRO A 899 53.70 8.29 9.21
CA PRO A 899 54.80 8.04 10.13
C PRO A 899 56.09 7.71 9.35
N ARG A 900 57.25 7.81 10.02
CA ARG A 900 58.57 7.64 9.37
C ARG A 900 58.84 6.24 8.81
N ASP A 901 58.20 5.21 9.35
CA ASP A 901 58.25 3.81 8.90
C ASP A 901 57.16 3.45 7.87
N CYS A 902 56.43 4.43 7.35
CA CYS A 902 55.47 4.19 6.28
C CYS A 902 56.18 3.87 4.96
N LEU A 903 55.62 2.92 4.20
CA LEU A 903 55.99 2.64 2.81
C LEU A 903 56.00 3.90 1.93
N PHE A 904 55.20 4.92 2.25
CA PHE A 904 55.22 6.22 1.57
C PHE A 904 56.61 6.86 1.52
N TYR A 905 57.40 6.77 2.60
CA TYR A 905 58.80 7.24 2.63
C TYR A 905 59.79 6.12 2.31
N LEU A 906 59.58 4.91 2.84
CA LEU A 906 60.55 3.83 2.71
C LEU A 906 60.65 3.24 1.28
N ARG A 907 59.67 3.50 0.40
CA ARG A 907 59.78 3.17 -1.04
C ARG A 907 60.82 4.01 -1.78
N ASP A 908 61.14 5.20 -1.27
CA ASP A 908 62.10 6.14 -1.85
C ASP A 908 63.55 5.77 -1.46
N TRP A 909 63.73 4.85 -0.50
CA TRP A 909 65.04 4.29 -0.16
C TRP A 909 65.52 3.27 -1.19
N ASP A 910 66.84 3.18 -1.36
CA ASP A 910 67.46 2.09 -2.12
C ASP A 910 67.24 0.73 -1.45
N VAL A 911 67.14 -0.32 -2.27
CA VAL A 911 66.97 -1.69 -1.80
C VAL A 911 68.09 -2.11 -0.85
N THR A 912 69.34 -1.73 -1.13
CA THR A 912 70.51 -1.99 -0.27
C THR A 912 70.38 -1.33 1.10
N ARG A 913 69.78 -0.14 1.19
CA ARG A 913 69.55 0.59 2.45
C ARG A 913 68.47 -0.09 3.30
N LEU A 914 67.39 -0.54 2.68
CA LEU A 914 66.33 -1.34 3.33
C LEU A 914 66.86 -2.70 3.82
N GLN A 915 67.67 -3.38 3.00
CA GLN A 915 68.34 -4.63 3.38
C GLN A 915 69.31 -4.43 4.56
N ARG A 916 70.09 -3.33 4.57
CA ARG A 916 71.00 -2.99 5.68
C ARG A 916 70.27 -2.84 7.02
N LEU A 917 69.09 -2.21 7.03
CA LEU A 917 68.26 -2.08 8.24
C LEU A 917 67.86 -3.47 8.79
N LEU A 918 67.40 -4.35 7.90
CA LEU A 918 67.04 -5.73 8.25
C LEU A 918 68.26 -6.54 8.75
N GLN A 919 69.41 -6.40 8.10
CA GLN A 919 70.67 -7.07 8.48
C GLN A 919 71.15 -6.64 9.88
N MET A 920 71.14 -5.33 10.18
CA MET A 920 71.55 -4.81 11.49
C MET A 920 70.69 -5.38 12.63
N SER A 921 69.40 -5.59 12.39
CA SER A 921 68.47 -6.19 13.34
C SER A 921 68.35 -7.72 13.22
N LYS A 922 69.22 -8.38 12.44
CA LYS A 922 69.26 -9.84 12.21
C LYS A 922 67.94 -10.43 11.68
N VAL A 923 67.15 -9.64 10.96
CA VAL A 923 65.90 -10.08 10.33
C VAL A 923 66.21 -10.65 8.94
N GLN A 924 65.92 -11.95 8.74
CA GLN A 924 66.08 -12.60 7.44
C GLN A 924 65.13 -12.02 6.38
N PHE A 925 65.55 -12.05 5.12
CA PHE A 925 64.75 -11.71 3.94
C PHE A 925 65.24 -12.53 2.73
N ASN A 926 64.39 -12.69 1.72
CA ASN A 926 64.70 -13.41 0.49
C ASN A 926 65.40 -12.48 -0.52
N THR A 927 66.40 -13.00 -1.24
CA THR A 927 66.97 -12.38 -2.45
C THR A 927 66.71 -13.22 -3.70
N GLU A 928 66.59 -14.54 -3.54
CA GLU A 928 66.20 -15.46 -4.62
C GLU A 928 64.74 -15.89 -4.50
N PRO A 929 64.07 -16.25 -5.62
CA PRO A 929 62.73 -16.81 -5.60
C PRO A 929 62.66 -18.07 -4.71
N PRO A 930 61.57 -18.30 -3.95
CA PRO A 930 61.37 -19.54 -3.21
C PRO A 930 61.45 -20.79 -4.11
N ALA A 931 61.97 -21.90 -3.58
CA ALA A 931 61.98 -23.17 -4.28
C ALA A 931 60.55 -23.59 -4.69
N GLY A 932 60.39 -24.06 -5.93
CA GLY A 932 59.08 -24.37 -6.51
C GLY A 932 58.39 -23.20 -7.26
N THR A 933 58.89 -21.96 -7.14
CA THR A 933 58.32 -20.81 -7.89
C THR A 933 58.42 -21.05 -9.40
N GLN A 934 57.28 -21.05 -10.08
CA GLN A 934 57.22 -21.23 -11.54
C GLN A 934 57.51 -19.91 -12.29
N THR A 935 58.06 -20.00 -13.50
CA THR A 935 58.27 -18.84 -14.39
C THR A 935 56.98 -18.43 -15.08
N VAL A 936 56.75 -17.12 -15.22
CA VAL A 936 55.58 -16.58 -15.94
C VAL A 936 55.71 -16.80 -17.45
N PRO A 937 54.63 -17.19 -18.17
CA PRO A 937 54.59 -17.07 -19.62
C PRO A 937 54.80 -15.60 -20.03
N GLY A 938 55.96 -15.27 -20.61
CA GLY A 938 56.37 -13.90 -20.96
C GLY A 938 57.28 -13.19 -19.93
N GLY A 939 57.52 -13.78 -18.76
CA GLY A 939 58.35 -13.21 -17.69
C GLY A 939 57.70 -12.07 -16.89
N GLY A 940 58.44 -11.51 -15.94
CA GLY A 940 58.00 -10.35 -15.13
C GLY A 940 57.33 -10.68 -13.80
N CYS A 941 56.96 -9.62 -13.07
CA CYS A 941 56.50 -9.69 -11.68
C CYS A 941 55.06 -10.25 -11.56
N ARG A 942 54.89 -11.22 -10.66
CA ARG A 942 53.64 -11.98 -10.47
C ARG A 942 52.61 -11.37 -9.51
N VAL A 943 52.95 -10.26 -8.86
CA VAL A 943 52.01 -9.57 -7.95
C VAL A 943 50.80 -9.11 -8.75
N VAL A 944 49.60 -9.44 -8.29
CA VAL A 944 48.36 -8.98 -8.91
C VAL A 944 48.10 -7.53 -8.47
N GLU A 945 47.94 -6.65 -9.45
CA GLU A 945 47.54 -5.25 -9.30
C GLU A 945 46.14 -5.10 -9.92
N GLN A 946 45.27 -4.32 -9.29
CA GLN A 946 43.95 -3.99 -9.85
C GLN A 946 44.11 -2.84 -10.86
N LYS A 947 43.86 -3.09 -12.15
CA LYS A 947 44.04 -2.13 -13.25
C LYS A 947 42.70 -1.60 -13.74
N GLU A 948 42.67 -0.33 -14.13
CA GLU A 948 41.54 0.29 -14.82
C GLU A 948 41.50 -0.15 -16.29
N ILE A 949 40.33 -0.65 -16.72
CA ILE A 949 39.96 -0.99 -18.10
C ILE A 949 38.67 -0.25 -18.46
N PRO A 950 38.28 -0.13 -19.75
CA PRO A 950 37.07 0.60 -20.14
C PRO A 950 35.79 0.15 -19.43
N ASP A 951 35.67 -1.15 -19.12
CA ASP A 951 34.52 -1.76 -18.44
C ASP A 951 34.66 -1.86 -16.90
N GLY A 952 35.65 -1.18 -16.30
CA GLY A 952 35.83 -1.11 -14.84
C GLY A 952 37.22 -1.51 -14.35
N LEU A 953 37.27 -2.31 -13.28
CA LEU A 953 38.52 -2.71 -12.62
C LEU A 953 38.79 -4.20 -12.80
N ARG A 954 39.98 -4.57 -13.30
CA ARG A 954 40.39 -5.96 -13.52
C ARG A 954 41.70 -6.28 -12.79
N ASP A 955 41.70 -7.42 -12.11
CA ASP A 955 42.88 -7.97 -11.46
C ASP A 955 43.80 -8.61 -12.50
N GLU A 956 45.02 -8.08 -12.63
CA GLU A 956 46.04 -8.59 -13.56
C GLU A 956 47.43 -8.62 -12.93
N ALA A 957 48.31 -9.49 -13.42
CA ALA A 957 49.70 -9.49 -13.01
C ALA A 957 50.40 -8.15 -13.35
N CYS A 958 51.28 -7.72 -12.45
CA CYS A 958 52.08 -6.52 -12.56
C CYS A 958 52.97 -6.50 -13.82
N GLY A 959 53.58 -7.63 -14.17
CA GLY A 959 54.37 -7.80 -15.41
C GLY A 959 55.69 -7.03 -15.48
N LYS A 960 55.93 -6.07 -14.58
CA LYS A 960 57.18 -5.28 -14.51
C LYS A 960 58.41 -6.17 -14.35
N VAL A 961 59.55 -5.73 -14.89
CA VAL A 961 60.83 -6.47 -14.91
C VAL A 961 61.27 -6.88 -13.49
N THR A 962 61.76 -8.12 -13.37
CA THR A 962 62.25 -8.73 -12.12
C THR A 962 63.77 -8.82 -12.16
N SER A 963 64.47 -8.02 -11.35
CA SER A 963 65.93 -8.02 -11.29
C SER A 963 66.48 -9.20 -10.48
N PRO A 964 67.69 -9.72 -10.80
CA PRO A 964 68.41 -10.65 -9.93
C PRO A 964 68.55 -10.10 -8.50
N GLY A 965 68.43 -10.95 -7.49
CA GLY A 965 68.47 -10.55 -6.08
C GLY A 965 67.18 -9.93 -5.52
N TYR A 966 66.13 -9.70 -6.33
CA TYR A 966 64.83 -9.17 -5.89
C TYR A 966 63.74 -10.26 -5.72
N ALA A 967 64.15 -11.51 -5.53
CA ALA A 967 63.30 -12.67 -5.20
C ALA A 967 62.10 -12.91 -6.14
N GLY A 968 62.26 -12.59 -7.43
CA GLY A 968 61.21 -12.75 -8.45
C GLY A 968 60.16 -11.62 -8.45
N LEU A 969 60.42 -10.51 -7.76
CA LEU A 969 59.58 -9.32 -7.74
C LEU A 969 60.23 -8.18 -8.55
N CYS A 970 59.41 -7.23 -9.02
CA CYS A 970 59.92 -5.95 -9.51
C CYS A 970 60.33 -5.06 -8.34
N GLU A 971 61.15 -4.02 -8.60
CA GLU A 971 61.72 -3.18 -7.53
C GLU A 971 60.66 -2.64 -6.55
N SER A 972 59.53 -2.11 -7.02
CA SER A 972 58.49 -1.55 -6.16
C SER A 972 57.89 -2.59 -5.21
N HIS A 973 57.61 -3.80 -5.71
CA HIS A 973 57.07 -4.89 -4.89
C HIS A 973 58.13 -5.55 -4.00
N TYR A 974 59.40 -5.54 -4.42
CA TYR A 974 60.50 -5.98 -3.57
C TYR A 974 60.73 -5.00 -2.40
N LYS A 975 60.65 -3.68 -2.64
CA LYS A 975 60.64 -2.67 -1.58
C LYS A 975 59.43 -2.81 -0.67
N GLU A 976 58.22 -3.05 -1.19
CA GLU A 976 57.04 -3.36 -0.36
C GLU A 976 57.29 -4.59 0.53
N TYR A 977 57.85 -5.67 -0.02
CA TYR A 977 58.22 -6.86 0.74
C TYR A 977 59.24 -6.57 1.86
N LEU A 978 60.32 -5.83 1.57
CA LEU A 978 61.31 -5.48 2.60
C LEU A 978 60.69 -4.58 3.69
N VAL A 979 59.87 -3.59 3.30
CA VAL A 979 59.15 -2.72 4.24
C VAL A 979 58.14 -3.50 5.07
N SER A 980 57.47 -4.52 4.54
CA SER A 980 56.59 -5.39 5.34
C SER A 980 57.38 -6.16 6.41
N ARG A 981 58.63 -6.54 6.15
CA ARG A 981 59.53 -7.20 7.12
C ARG A 981 60.04 -6.22 8.19
N ILE A 982 60.39 -5.00 7.79
CA ILE A 982 60.76 -3.89 8.69
C ILE A 982 59.61 -3.60 9.66
N ASN A 983 58.41 -3.39 9.12
CA ASN A 983 57.23 -3.01 9.87
C ASN A 983 56.73 -4.15 10.76
N ALA A 984 56.75 -5.41 10.29
CA ALA A 984 56.40 -6.58 11.08
C ALA A 984 57.24 -6.75 12.35
N ARG A 985 58.47 -6.21 12.38
CA ARG A 985 59.40 -6.23 13.52
C ARG A 985 59.58 -4.87 14.20
N SER A 986 58.83 -3.85 13.79
CA SER A 986 58.91 -2.48 14.33
C SER A 986 60.32 -1.89 14.32
N LEU A 987 61.09 -2.15 13.26
CA LEU A 987 62.43 -1.58 13.12
C LEU A 987 62.32 -0.09 12.78
N ASP A 988 62.97 0.77 13.55
CA ASP A 988 62.95 2.21 13.31
C ASP A 988 63.97 2.61 12.22
N PRO A 989 63.56 3.23 11.10
CA PRO A 989 64.49 3.69 10.08
C PRO A 989 65.44 4.79 10.56
N CYS A 990 65.15 5.48 11.67
CA CYS A 990 65.97 6.60 12.15
C CYS A 990 67.41 6.21 12.48
N VAL A 991 67.67 4.93 12.81
CA VAL A 991 69.01 4.40 13.08
C VAL A 991 69.97 4.46 11.88
N LEU A 992 69.43 4.70 10.67
CA LEU A 992 70.19 4.86 9.43
C LEU A 992 70.10 6.28 8.84
N TYR A 993 69.50 7.25 9.52
CA TYR A 993 69.47 8.63 9.03
C TYR A 993 70.86 9.29 9.10
N ASP A 994 71.15 10.20 8.18
CA ASP A 994 72.19 11.21 8.35
C ASP A 994 71.68 12.42 9.17
N LEU A 995 72.52 13.44 9.39
CA LEU A 995 72.13 14.63 10.15
C LEU A 995 71.03 15.44 9.43
N ALA A 996 71.08 15.56 8.10
CA ALA A 996 70.11 16.32 7.33
C ALA A 996 68.73 15.64 7.32
N GLU A 997 68.69 14.32 7.13
CA GLU A 997 67.47 13.53 7.28
C GLU A 997 66.90 13.63 8.70
N THR A 998 67.75 13.55 9.72
CA THR A 998 67.33 13.68 11.12
C THR A 998 66.68 15.04 11.38
N VAL A 999 67.31 16.14 10.95
CA VAL A 999 66.77 17.51 11.07
C VAL A 999 65.44 17.65 10.30
N ASN A 1000 65.37 17.18 9.06
CA ASN A 1000 64.16 17.22 8.23
C ASN A 1000 62.99 16.42 8.85
N VAL A 1001 63.28 15.31 9.52
CA VAL A 1001 62.30 14.49 10.22
C VAL A 1001 61.86 15.15 11.52
N CYS A 1002 62.77 15.74 12.30
CA CYS A 1002 62.43 16.56 13.46
C CYS A 1002 61.50 17.72 13.09
N GLN A 1003 61.84 18.52 12.06
CA GLN A 1003 61.00 19.63 11.58
C GLN A 1003 59.59 19.19 11.13
N ARG A 1004 59.42 17.93 10.72
CA ARG A 1004 58.14 17.39 10.24
C ARG A 1004 57.19 16.97 11.37
N TYR A 1005 57.74 16.41 12.45
CA TYR A 1005 56.95 15.80 13.52
C TYR A 1005 56.94 16.60 14.83
N LEU A 1006 58.02 17.34 15.13
CA LEU A 1006 58.11 18.16 16.34
C LEU A 1006 57.54 19.57 16.10
N PRO A 1007 56.84 20.18 17.08
CA PRO A 1007 56.34 21.55 16.94
C PRO A 1007 57.45 22.60 16.79
N LEU A 1008 58.64 22.32 17.34
CA LEU A 1008 59.84 23.15 17.27
C LEU A 1008 61.04 22.22 17.07
N LEU A 1009 61.97 22.60 16.20
CA LEU A 1009 63.26 21.93 16.06
C LEU A 1009 64.17 22.34 17.23
N PRO A 1010 64.72 21.39 18.01
CA PRO A 1010 65.77 21.71 18.98
C PRO A 1010 66.99 22.27 18.24
N LEU A 1011 67.47 23.45 18.64
CA LEU A 1011 68.70 24.04 18.07
C LEU A 1011 69.94 23.27 18.56
N GLN A 1012 71.01 23.33 17.77
CA GLN A 1012 72.34 22.85 18.15
C GLN A 1012 72.94 23.77 19.21
N ASP A 1013 73.51 23.20 20.27
CA ASP A 1013 74.13 23.98 21.34
C ASP A 1013 75.54 24.49 20.94
N LEU A 1014 75.97 25.62 21.48
CA LEU A 1014 77.21 26.32 21.07
C LEU A 1014 78.51 25.49 21.20
N ASN A 1015 78.49 24.42 21.99
CA ASN A 1015 79.62 23.52 22.24
C ASN A 1015 79.37 22.08 21.76
N GLU A 1016 78.28 21.84 21.02
CA GLU A 1016 77.86 20.51 20.59
C GLU A 1016 78.32 20.25 19.14
N ASP A 1017 79.06 19.17 18.92
CA ASP A 1017 79.47 18.76 17.59
C ASP A 1017 78.31 18.11 16.80
N GLU A 1018 78.46 18.01 15.47
CA GLU A 1018 77.42 17.48 14.58
C GLU A 1018 76.99 16.04 14.90
N ALA A 1019 77.87 15.19 15.46
CA ALA A 1019 77.52 13.82 15.82
C ALA A 1019 76.71 13.79 17.12
N SER A 1020 77.13 14.53 18.15
CA SER A 1020 76.36 14.68 19.39
C SER A 1020 74.97 15.28 19.15
N TYR A 1021 74.89 16.33 18.32
CA TYR A 1021 73.62 16.96 17.94
C TYR A 1021 72.68 15.97 17.23
N LYS A 1022 73.22 15.17 16.29
CA LYS A 1022 72.47 14.12 15.62
C LYS A 1022 71.96 13.06 16.61
N GLU A 1023 72.80 12.56 17.52
CA GLU A 1023 72.38 11.55 18.51
C GLU A 1023 71.31 12.09 19.45
N ARG A 1024 71.42 13.36 19.89
CA ARG A 1024 70.40 14.03 20.69
C ARG A 1024 69.07 14.14 19.94
N LEU A 1025 69.08 14.59 18.68
CA LEU A 1025 67.86 14.67 17.86
C LEU A 1025 67.24 13.29 17.60
N LEU A 1026 68.04 12.25 17.37
CA LEU A 1026 67.55 10.87 17.24
C LEU A 1026 66.91 10.38 18.55
N GLY A 1027 67.53 10.67 19.70
CA GLY A 1027 66.96 10.36 21.02
C GLY A 1027 65.58 11.00 21.23
N VAL A 1028 65.43 12.28 20.88
CA VAL A 1028 64.14 13.01 20.91
C VAL A 1028 63.11 12.39 19.94
N LEU A 1029 63.51 12.05 18.71
CA LEU A 1029 62.60 11.41 17.75
C LEU A 1029 62.11 10.04 18.21
N MET A 1030 62.96 9.25 18.86
CA MET A 1030 62.61 7.91 19.34
C MET A 1030 61.73 7.96 20.61
N SER A 1031 61.85 9.00 21.44
CA SER A 1031 61.07 9.15 22.68
C SER A 1031 59.74 9.90 22.47
N GLU A 1032 59.74 11.01 21.72
CA GLU A 1032 58.55 11.88 21.57
C GLU A 1032 57.67 11.51 20.36
N VAL A 1033 58.24 10.87 19.34
CA VAL A 1033 57.52 10.53 18.09
C VAL A 1033 57.52 9.00 17.90
N PRO A 1034 56.56 8.26 18.47
CA PRO A 1034 56.51 6.81 18.32
C PRO A 1034 56.20 6.38 16.88
N LEU A 1035 56.64 5.17 16.51
CA LEU A 1035 56.19 4.51 15.28
C LEU A 1035 54.68 4.23 15.33
N SER A 1036 54.00 4.25 14.18
CA SER A 1036 52.52 4.22 14.18
C SER A 1036 51.94 2.89 14.67
N LEU A 1037 50.96 2.96 15.57
CA LEU A 1037 50.15 1.80 15.99
C LEU A 1037 49.19 1.29 14.90
N ASN A 1038 48.93 2.09 13.86
CA ASN A 1038 48.01 1.74 12.77
C ASN A 1038 48.65 0.83 11.71
N ILE A 1039 49.98 0.70 11.71
CA ILE A 1039 50.71 -0.23 10.83
C ILE A 1039 50.60 -1.64 11.43
N PRO A 1040 50.21 -2.67 10.63
CA PRO A 1040 50.24 -4.07 11.08
C PRO A 1040 51.64 -4.51 11.50
N ARG A 1041 51.75 -4.93 12.77
CA ARG A 1041 52.98 -5.41 13.42
C ARG A 1041 52.73 -6.81 13.96
N LYS A 1042 53.75 -7.66 14.04
CA LYS A 1042 53.62 -8.92 14.75
C LYS A 1042 53.58 -8.64 16.25
N GLN A 1043 52.52 -9.08 16.92
CA GLN A 1043 52.51 -9.13 18.38
C GLN A 1043 53.46 -10.26 18.83
N HIS A 1044 54.17 -10.00 19.93
CA HIS A 1044 55.16 -10.89 20.52
C HIS A 1044 54.59 -11.60 21.75
#